data_AF-A0A5P1A0U1-F1
#
_entry.id   AF-A0A5P1A0U1-F1
#
_cell.length_a   1.000
_cell.length_b   1.000
_cell.length_c   1.000
_cell.angle_alpha   90.00
_cell.angle_beta   90.00
_cell.angle_gamma   90.00
#
_symmetry.space_group_name_H-M   'P 1'
#
loop_
_entity.id
_entity.type
_entity.pdbx_description
1 polymer ?
#
loop_
_entity_poly.entity_id
_entity_poly.type
_entity_poly.pdbx_seq_one_letter_code
_entity_poly.pdbx_strand_id
1 'polypeptide(L)'
;KIKKWEKQWQQMDIKYRTLYWQAQTDARNVRRSVYVGFEKDKPVVDFFKELQKETGDTTPGVNTSPYFTAAGYIHQELPNVGCKEQTQFCSGEKYTFEKPPTEYKDACECNSRQPQAPKKEEEKKDACDIMDKIYGTSNNIKHAINSCYRKNYNGWTCDPGQFENSHAGACMPPRRKSLCIHNLENNIIGTEIKEDDLREAFIKCAAAETCLLWHKYKEDKRNENPTTKTPSLDEEAQKKLGNGTIPEDFKRQMFYTFGDYRDLCLNTDISSKKDTNKGVGKVKDNIDKIFKDSGKTPNKKREKFWKDHKESIWKGMLCALEKITDKKNTLTTNPNYTYSTIKFSGSNSPTLPTFAQTPQFLRWMTEWGEHFCRKQSLAYKDLEKRCKECIFDVDFVKHTVTCTECEDCKEKCKAYNKLIDDWKIQWNQQYHKYEKLYKKATTHNVNDAVDEIEKKVLQYLKNLREPNGNTDKYSTAGKYINEKGYIDDCNESKQKDFHDNPKKDEKYAFRPYPHKYEDQCTCSPTQLTSACEIAEKVLKREADNKYSDLCAQKFENGKKTYPGWNCNTNKFKSGEENACMPPRRQKLYLKKLKEFSGGTSKNELRKAFIECAAIETVFAWHKFKKDIEKENKEKAETDEEGYLSLGEKDLQDQLEFGQIPEDFKRQMFYTFTDYKDIFFGKDIGNDMKDIENNISDVFQNSVQKDDDKRKNWWENNGKDIWKGMLCALSYDTDTKEMNNQLRINLTTNSDYNSVKLTSNSDPSSGTTLSEFAKTPQFLRWFQEWSEDFCRNKNMKIGKIINECRSDTEGKMYCSVDGYDCTRNDTDRNEVFVDLDCRLCGEECIKYKKWISKRQQEFDKQKKKCENEFHKNLNKNGYASAQDFLESLNHTNHCQANSDPTKNTDFKNNHKTFGPSEYCKACPVYGVNCNNRMRKCESIDAKTYNSKKVISAKNKNDTSTTKIDVLMSGLKSVDINTKLKEICNNTGLFENASVQKWECRYLNKRDQCKLTNFADNIDDDQDIVFNEFFQRWLRYFVNDYNKLKDKISPCINNKHEKSNKCIKGCKKYCACVEQWLKIKENEWKNVKDHYHKCSKSDDDTILYRIKSYLKLEPFDTNYKKAQEVVEEENKRDELWGCTGRDECYTDETQGDKDFIINLINKLQKKNRIV
;
A
#
# COMPACT_ATOMS: atom_id res chain seq x y z
N LYS A 1 -8.20 -44.53 74.02
CA LYS A 1 -7.77 -43.19 74.49
C LYS A 1 -8.75 -42.60 75.53
N ILE A 2 -10.06 -42.55 75.28
CA ILE A 2 -11.08 -42.02 76.23
C ILE A 2 -11.13 -42.73 77.61
N LYS A 3 -10.87 -44.04 77.67
CA LYS A 3 -10.81 -44.84 78.92
C LYS A 3 -9.86 -44.28 80.01
N LYS A 4 -8.79 -43.56 79.63
CA LYS A 4 -7.86 -42.94 80.61
C LYS A 4 -8.50 -41.71 81.26
N TRP A 5 -9.19 -40.90 80.47
CA TRP A 5 -9.90 -39.70 80.93
C TRP A 5 -11.13 -40.03 81.78
N GLU A 6 -11.86 -41.07 81.41
CA GLU A 6 -13.00 -41.60 82.18
C GLU A 6 -12.57 -42.04 83.59
N LYS A 7 -11.44 -42.74 83.73
CA LYS A 7 -10.88 -43.11 85.04
C LYS A 7 -10.48 -41.90 85.87
N GLN A 8 -9.90 -40.87 85.25
CA GLN A 8 -9.54 -39.62 85.92
C GLN A 8 -10.79 -38.86 86.37
N TRP A 9 -11.82 -38.80 85.53
CA TRP A 9 -13.12 -38.20 85.84
C TRP A 9 -13.79 -38.87 87.04
N GLN A 10 -13.83 -40.20 87.08
CA GLN A 10 -14.41 -40.95 88.21
C GLN A 10 -13.70 -40.64 89.53
N GLN A 11 -12.35 -40.56 89.52
CA GLN A 11 -11.58 -40.20 90.72
C GLN A 11 -11.89 -38.76 91.19
N MET A 12 -12.04 -37.82 90.25
CA MET A 12 -12.39 -36.43 90.55
C MET A 12 -13.82 -36.29 91.09
N ASP A 13 -14.81 -36.96 90.47
CA ASP A 13 -16.22 -36.89 90.91
C ASP A 13 -16.40 -37.49 92.31
N ILE A 14 -15.76 -38.62 92.60
CA ILE A 14 -15.77 -39.21 93.95
C ILE A 14 -15.20 -38.21 94.96
N LYS A 15 -14.02 -37.64 94.69
CA LYS A 15 -13.37 -36.68 95.60
C LYS A 15 -14.23 -35.43 95.82
N TYR A 16 -14.80 -34.88 94.74
CA TYR A 16 -15.70 -33.73 94.79
C TYR A 16 -16.91 -34.01 95.70
N ARG A 17 -17.61 -35.13 95.47
CA ARG A 17 -18.79 -35.51 96.25
C ARG A 17 -18.46 -35.77 97.72
N THR A 18 -17.34 -36.41 98.01
CA THR A 18 -16.91 -36.63 99.41
C THR A 18 -16.70 -35.29 100.14
N LEU A 19 -16.04 -34.33 99.51
CA LEU A 19 -15.81 -33.00 100.11
C LEU A 19 -17.09 -32.18 100.23
N TYR A 20 -17.97 -32.25 99.22
CA TYR A 20 -19.28 -31.58 99.24
C TYR A 20 -20.18 -32.13 100.35
N TRP A 21 -20.20 -33.47 100.53
CA TRP A 21 -20.96 -34.13 101.60
C TRP A 21 -20.38 -33.83 102.98
N GLN A 22 -19.04 -33.78 103.10
CA GLN A 22 -18.37 -33.38 104.33
C GLN A 22 -18.76 -31.95 104.76
N ALA A 23 -18.89 -31.03 103.81
CA ALA A 23 -19.41 -29.68 104.07
C ALA A 23 -20.87 -29.71 104.59
N GLN A 24 -21.74 -30.57 104.03
CA GLN A 24 -23.12 -30.73 104.51
C GLN A 24 -23.19 -31.27 105.95
N THR A 25 -22.32 -32.22 106.30
CA THR A 25 -22.29 -32.80 107.65
C THR A 25 -21.72 -31.83 108.70
N ASP A 26 -20.70 -31.04 108.34
CA ASP A 26 -20.12 -30.03 109.22
C ASP A 26 -21.11 -28.88 109.48
N ALA A 27 -21.95 -28.53 108.51
CA ALA A 27 -22.94 -27.45 108.63
C ALA A 27 -24.04 -27.71 109.69
N ARG A 28 -24.30 -28.97 110.08
CA ARG A 28 -25.31 -29.34 111.09
C ARG A 28 -24.76 -29.62 112.50
N ASN A 29 -23.48 -29.97 112.65
CA ASN A 29 -22.91 -30.32 113.95
C ASN A 29 -22.37 -29.07 114.68
N VAL A 30 -23.21 -28.46 115.53
CA VAL A 30 -22.84 -27.36 116.46
C VAL A 30 -21.88 -27.83 117.59
N ARG A 31 -21.42 -29.09 117.57
CA ARG A 31 -20.29 -29.56 118.39
C ARG A 31 -19.11 -29.91 117.50
N ARG A 32 -17.96 -29.24 117.74
CA ARG A 32 -16.65 -29.39 117.07
C ARG A 32 -16.45 -30.77 116.42
N SER A 33 -16.85 -30.86 115.15
CA SER A 33 -16.49 -31.93 114.22
C SER A 33 -15.02 -31.71 113.85
N VAL A 34 -14.14 -32.58 114.34
CA VAL A 34 -12.73 -32.61 113.91
C VAL A 34 -12.74 -33.01 112.44
N TYR A 35 -12.23 -32.13 111.57
CA TYR A 35 -12.06 -32.43 110.15
C TYR A 35 -11.23 -33.73 109.98
N VAL A 36 -11.86 -34.81 109.53
CA VAL A 36 -11.21 -36.14 109.40
C VAL A 36 -10.55 -36.33 108.02
N GLY A 37 -10.20 -35.25 107.32
CA GLY A 37 -9.60 -35.28 105.98
C GLY A 37 -8.17 -34.75 105.91
N PHE A 38 -7.60 -34.64 104.70
CA PHE A 38 -6.27 -34.06 104.49
C PHE A 38 -6.32 -32.53 104.57
N GLU A 39 -5.40 -31.90 105.30
CA GLU A 39 -5.38 -30.44 105.55
C GLU A 39 -5.50 -29.58 104.27
N LYS A 40 -4.94 -30.07 103.15
CA LYS A 40 -5.03 -29.44 101.82
C LYS A 40 -6.44 -29.28 101.26
N ASP A 41 -7.40 -30.10 101.70
CA ASP A 41 -8.77 -30.10 101.19
C ASP A 41 -9.68 -29.14 101.98
N LYS A 42 -9.21 -28.59 103.11
CA LYS A 42 -9.96 -27.68 103.99
C LYS A 42 -10.53 -26.45 103.26
N PRO A 43 -9.76 -25.73 102.40
CA PRO A 43 -10.31 -24.57 101.67
C PRO A 43 -11.47 -24.94 100.74
N VAL A 44 -11.47 -26.14 100.17
CA VAL A 44 -12.54 -26.62 99.26
C VAL A 44 -13.80 -26.92 100.05
N VAL A 45 -13.66 -27.51 101.25
CA VAL A 45 -14.80 -27.76 102.15
C VAL A 45 -15.38 -26.44 102.67
N ASP A 46 -14.54 -25.46 103.02
CA ASP A 46 -14.99 -24.13 103.44
C ASP A 46 -15.71 -23.39 102.30
N PHE A 47 -15.20 -23.49 101.07
CA PHE A 47 -15.89 -22.99 99.87
C PHE A 47 -17.25 -23.64 99.67
N PHE A 48 -17.35 -24.98 99.80
CA PHE A 48 -18.63 -25.66 99.68
C PHE A 48 -19.61 -25.30 100.80
N LYS A 49 -19.15 -24.98 102.01
CA LYS A 49 -20.02 -24.46 103.08
C LYS A 49 -20.66 -23.14 102.70
N GLU A 50 -19.89 -22.19 102.14
CA GLU A 50 -20.45 -20.92 101.65
C GLU A 50 -21.37 -21.15 100.45
N LEU A 51 -20.98 -22.00 99.49
CA LEU A 51 -21.82 -22.33 98.34
C LEU A 51 -23.17 -22.95 98.76
N GLN A 52 -23.17 -23.84 99.76
CA GLN A 52 -24.39 -24.46 100.28
C GLN A 52 -25.29 -23.48 101.05
N LYS A 53 -24.73 -22.46 101.71
CA LYS A 53 -25.52 -21.37 102.32
C LYS A 53 -26.27 -20.58 101.25
N GLU A 54 -25.58 -20.19 100.17
CA GLU A 54 -26.18 -19.44 99.06
C GLU A 54 -27.25 -20.25 98.33
N THR A 55 -27.03 -21.54 98.10
CA THR A 55 -28.02 -22.38 97.38
C THR A 55 -29.10 -23.01 98.26
N GLY A 56 -29.02 -22.85 99.59
CA GLY A 56 -29.94 -23.47 100.54
C GLY A 56 -29.81 -25.00 100.68
N ASP A 57 -28.74 -25.61 100.13
CA ASP A 57 -28.55 -27.08 100.09
C ASP A 57 -27.83 -27.61 101.35
N THR A 58 -28.53 -27.50 102.47
CA THR A 58 -28.02 -27.87 103.81
C THR A 58 -28.55 -29.23 104.31
N THR A 59 -29.21 -30.00 103.44
CA THR A 59 -29.83 -31.29 103.82
C THR A 59 -29.00 -32.48 103.31
N PRO A 60 -28.34 -33.26 104.19
CA PRO A 60 -27.46 -34.34 103.76
C PRO A 60 -28.20 -35.41 102.95
N GLY A 61 -27.65 -35.77 101.80
CA GLY A 61 -28.12 -36.89 100.98
C GLY A 61 -29.35 -36.59 100.11
N VAL A 62 -29.85 -35.35 100.10
CA VAL A 62 -30.94 -34.93 99.22
C VAL A 62 -30.38 -34.00 98.14
N ASN A 63 -30.62 -34.32 96.87
CA ASN A 63 -30.11 -33.57 95.73
C ASN A 63 -31.01 -32.34 95.46
N THR A 64 -30.75 -31.21 96.12
CA THR A 64 -31.52 -29.98 95.90
C THR A 64 -30.77 -28.91 95.11
N SER A 65 -29.44 -29.02 94.96
CA SER A 65 -28.62 -28.07 94.21
C SER A 65 -27.90 -28.69 93.00
N PRO A 66 -27.83 -27.98 91.85
CA PRO A 66 -27.03 -28.42 90.71
C PRO A 66 -25.53 -28.58 91.05
N TYR A 67 -25.03 -27.91 92.10
CA TYR A 67 -23.64 -28.03 92.55
C TYR A 67 -23.35 -29.28 93.40
N PHE A 68 -24.36 -30.10 93.72
CA PHE A 68 -24.19 -31.35 94.49
C PHE A 68 -23.28 -32.37 93.78
N THR A 69 -23.11 -32.24 92.46
CA THR A 69 -22.29 -33.15 91.63
C THR A 69 -21.22 -32.38 90.87
N ALA A 70 -20.07 -33.01 90.61
CA ALA A 70 -19.00 -32.37 89.83
C ALA A 70 -19.48 -32.06 88.40
N ALA A 71 -20.33 -32.93 87.83
CA ALA A 71 -20.94 -32.72 86.52
C ALA A 71 -21.81 -31.45 86.50
N GLY A 72 -22.69 -31.28 87.50
CA GLY A 72 -23.55 -30.11 87.59
C GLY A 72 -22.79 -28.82 87.87
N TYR A 73 -21.71 -28.87 88.68
CA TYR A 73 -20.79 -27.74 88.84
C TYR A 73 -20.17 -27.31 87.50
N ILE A 74 -19.66 -28.26 86.70
CA ILE A 74 -19.09 -27.96 85.38
C ILE A 74 -20.16 -27.39 84.44
N HIS A 75 -21.38 -27.92 84.44
CA HIS A 75 -22.44 -27.39 83.59
C HIS A 75 -22.84 -25.97 83.96
N GLN A 76 -22.80 -25.62 85.24
CA GLN A 76 -23.18 -24.29 85.71
C GLN A 76 -22.07 -23.26 85.49
N GLU A 77 -20.82 -23.62 85.80
CA GLU A 77 -19.67 -22.71 85.72
C GLU A 77 -19.02 -22.67 84.34
N LEU A 78 -19.23 -23.72 83.53
CA LEU A 78 -18.60 -23.87 82.23
C LEU A 78 -19.60 -24.32 81.16
N PRO A 79 -20.50 -23.40 80.70
CA PRO A 79 -21.60 -23.72 79.78
C PRO A 79 -21.14 -24.35 78.44
N ASN A 80 -19.87 -24.17 78.06
CA ASN A 80 -19.26 -24.71 76.84
C ASN A 80 -17.94 -25.44 77.15
N VAL A 81 -18.01 -26.74 77.42
CA VAL A 81 -16.86 -27.64 77.72
C VAL A 81 -15.97 -28.00 76.51
N GLY A 82 -16.10 -27.30 75.38
CA GLY A 82 -15.29 -27.52 74.16
C GLY A 82 -15.49 -28.87 73.45
N CYS A 83 -16.37 -29.74 73.97
CA CYS A 83 -16.78 -31.00 73.33
C CYS A 83 -17.84 -30.70 72.27
N LYS A 84 -17.74 -31.31 71.08
CA LYS A 84 -18.64 -31.00 69.96
C LYS A 84 -20.02 -31.64 70.07
N GLU A 85 -20.13 -32.87 70.57
CA GLU A 85 -21.37 -33.66 70.50
C GLU A 85 -21.69 -34.43 71.79
N GLN A 86 -20.75 -35.18 72.37
CA GLN A 86 -20.91 -35.78 73.72
C GLN A 86 -20.51 -34.75 74.79
N THR A 87 -21.47 -33.92 75.21
CA THR A 87 -21.24 -32.74 76.07
C THR A 87 -21.68 -32.93 77.52
N GLN A 88 -22.30 -34.06 77.85
CA GLN A 88 -22.89 -34.29 79.17
C GLN A 88 -21.97 -35.16 80.03
N PHE A 89 -21.54 -34.61 81.18
CA PHE A 89 -20.77 -35.35 82.18
C PHE A 89 -21.66 -36.12 83.18
N CYS A 90 -22.96 -35.86 83.16
CA CYS A 90 -24.01 -36.67 83.78
C CYS A 90 -24.61 -37.62 82.73
N SER A 91 -25.08 -38.79 83.17
CA SER A 91 -25.63 -39.85 82.32
C SER A 91 -26.69 -39.33 81.32
N GLY A 92 -26.71 -39.85 80.09
CA GLY A 92 -27.65 -39.47 79.03
C GLY A 92 -27.16 -39.87 77.64
N GLU A 93 -27.96 -39.64 76.59
CA GLU A 93 -27.64 -40.03 75.20
C GLU A 93 -26.41 -39.31 74.61
N LYS A 94 -25.94 -38.25 75.27
CA LYS A 94 -24.74 -37.47 74.92
C LYS A 94 -23.66 -37.58 76.00
N TYR A 95 -23.65 -38.69 76.74
CA TYR A 95 -22.70 -38.88 77.82
C TYR A 95 -21.25 -38.92 77.29
N THR A 96 -20.40 -38.06 77.84
CA THR A 96 -19.03 -37.78 77.38
C THR A 96 -18.16 -39.04 77.27
N PHE A 97 -18.43 -40.09 78.04
CA PHE A 97 -17.60 -41.31 78.08
C PHE A 97 -18.27 -42.57 77.50
N GLU A 98 -19.45 -42.45 76.87
CA GLU A 98 -20.21 -43.57 76.29
C GLU A 98 -19.45 -44.29 75.15
N LYS A 99 -19.55 -45.62 75.09
CA LYS A 99 -18.84 -46.47 74.11
C LYS A 99 -19.73 -47.58 73.54
N PRO A 100 -19.76 -47.74 72.21
CA PRO A 100 -19.28 -46.78 71.19
C PRO A 100 -20.07 -45.46 71.28
N PRO A 101 -19.54 -44.32 70.79
CA PRO A 101 -20.35 -43.10 70.72
C PRO A 101 -21.65 -43.38 69.98
N THR A 102 -22.75 -42.72 70.36
CA THR A 102 -24.12 -43.06 69.94
C THR A 102 -24.26 -43.23 68.43
N GLU A 103 -23.52 -42.44 67.63
CA GLU A 103 -23.50 -42.49 66.16
C GLU A 103 -22.80 -43.71 65.55
N TYR A 104 -22.00 -44.43 66.34
CA TYR A 104 -21.26 -45.62 65.93
C TYR A 104 -21.82 -46.90 66.56
N LYS A 105 -22.93 -46.81 67.30
CA LYS A 105 -23.57 -47.94 67.98
C LYS A 105 -24.04 -49.01 66.99
N ASP A 106 -24.75 -48.59 65.96
CA ASP A 106 -25.23 -49.47 64.88
C ASP A 106 -24.08 -50.05 64.03
N ALA A 107 -22.97 -49.31 63.89
CA ALA A 107 -21.79 -49.76 63.15
C ALA A 107 -20.97 -50.80 63.93
N CYS A 108 -21.07 -50.82 65.26
CA CYS A 108 -20.30 -51.70 66.14
C CYS A 108 -21.09 -52.94 66.59
N GLU A 109 -22.42 -52.87 66.64
CA GLU A 109 -23.31 -53.99 66.98
C GLU A 109 -23.58 -54.85 65.72
N CYS A 110 -22.54 -55.52 65.21
CA CYS A 110 -22.67 -56.50 64.13
C CYS A 110 -23.55 -57.69 64.55
N ASN A 111 -24.84 -57.71 64.20
CA ASN A 111 -25.72 -58.89 64.06
C ASN A 111 -27.01 -58.43 63.33
N SER A 112 -27.43 -58.86 62.14
CA SER A 112 -27.27 -60.12 61.43
C SER A 112 -27.78 -59.95 59.98
N ARG A 113 -27.11 -60.55 59.00
CA ARG A 113 -27.70 -61.32 57.87
C ARG A 113 -26.58 -61.91 57.00
N GLN A 114 -26.82 -63.13 56.54
CA GLN A 114 -25.93 -64.10 55.86
C GLN A 114 -24.92 -63.52 54.85
N PRO A 115 -23.79 -64.23 54.61
CA PRO A 115 -22.83 -63.83 53.58
C PRO A 115 -23.50 -63.91 52.20
N GLN A 116 -24.03 -62.78 51.74
CA GLN A 116 -23.98 -62.51 50.32
C GLN A 116 -22.50 -62.47 49.96
N ALA A 117 -22.11 -63.23 48.93
CA ALA A 117 -20.82 -63.11 48.27
C ALA A 117 -20.41 -61.64 48.23
N PRO A 118 -19.11 -61.28 48.41
CA PRO A 118 -18.69 -59.90 48.35
C PRO A 118 -19.34 -59.29 47.11
N LYS A 119 -20.30 -58.38 47.31
CA LYS A 119 -20.63 -57.44 46.26
C LYS A 119 -19.29 -56.81 46.01
N LYS A 120 -18.71 -57.09 44.84
CA LYS A 120 -17.62 -56.29 44.31
C LYS A 120 -17.98 -54.86 44.68
N GLU A 121 -17.17 -54.21 45.52
CA GLU A 121 -17.07 -52.76 45.38
C GLU A 121 -16.79 -52.60 43.89
N GLU A 122 -17.77 -52.11 43.13
CA GLU A 122 -17.46 -51.60 41.81
C GLU A 122 -16.39 -50.55 42.08
N GLU A 123 -15.15 -50.85 41.71
CA GLU A 123 -14.04 -49.90 41.81
C GLU A 123 -14.56 -48.57 41.29
N LYS A 124 -14.66 -47.57 42.18
CA LYS A 124 -15.06 -46.22 41.79
C LYS A 124 -14.11 -45.79 40.71
N LYS A 125 -14.60 -45.70 39.46
CA LYS A 125 -13.78 -45.37 38.30
C LYS A 125 -12.95 -44.11 38.61
N ASP A 126 -11.65 -44.20 38.36
CA ASP A 126 -10.76 -43.09 38.56
C ASP A 126 -11.17 -41.92 37.65
N ALA A 127 -10.96 -40.69 38.12
CA ALA A 127 -11.33 -39.52 37.33
C ALA A 127 -10.58 -39.47 35.99
N CYS A 128 -9.34 -39.98 35.92
CA CYS A 128 -8.59 -40.07 34.68
C CYS A 128 -9.10 -41.19 33.77
N ASP A 129 -9.63 -42.29 34.31
CA ASP A 129 -10.23 -43.36 33.49
C ASP A 129 -11.53 -42.89 32.83
N ILE A 130 -12.35 -42.12 33.57
CA ILE A 130 -13.54 -41.45 33.03
C ILE A 130 -13.13 -40.50 31.89
N MET A 131 -12.03 -39.75 32.09
CA MET A 131 -11.47 -38.86 31.07
C MET A 131 -10.98 -39.63 29.83
N ASP A 132 -10.23 -40.71 30.02
CA ASP A 132 -9.71 -41.56 28.93
C ASP A 132 -10.88 -42.13 28.09
N LYS A 133 -11.98 -42.54 28.74
CA LYS A 133 -13.18 -43.03 28.06
C LYS A 133 -13.85 -41.95 27.21
N ILE A 134 -14.11 -40.75 27.76
CA ILE A 134 -14.77 -39.68 26.98
C ILE A 134 -13.89 -39.15 25.85
N TYR A 135 -12.57 -39.16 26.03
CA TYR A 135 -11.63 -38.77 24.99
C TYR A 135 -11.60 -39.79 23.85
N GLY A 136 -11.54 -41.08 24.17
CA GLY A 136 -11.49 -42.17 23.18
C GLY A 136 -12.76 -42.34 22.34
N THR A 137 -13.93 -41.96 22.85
CA THR A 137 -15.21 -42.04 22.11
C THR A 137 -15.51 -40.80 21.26
N SER A 138 -14.62 -39.81 21.21
CA SER A 138 -14.89 -38.52 20.55
C SER A 138 -14.16 -38.42 19.20
N ASN A 139 -14.92 -38.38 18.09
CA ASN A 139 -14.37 -38.37 16.73
C ASN A 139 -13.61 -37.07 16.36
N ASN A 140 -13.93 -35.93 16.99
CA ASN A 140 -13.26 -34.65 16.74
C ASN A 140 -13.29 -33.73 17.97
N ILE A 141 -12.30 -33.92 18.85
CA ILE A 141 -12.21 -33.27 20.18
C ILE A 141 -12.05 -31.74 20.08
N LYS A 142 -11.57 -31.23 18.93
CA LYS A 142 -11.50 -29.78 18.66
C LYS A 142 -12.90 -29.16 18.50
N HIS A 143 -13.88 -29.94 18.06
CA HIS A 143 -15.24 -29.48 17.76
C HIS A 143 -16.28 -29.93 18.79
N ALA A 144 -16.16 -31.15 19.31
CA ALA A 144 -17.04 -31.65 20.35
C ALA A 144 -16.38 -32.76 21.18
N ILE A 145 -16.69 -32.80 22.46
CA ILE A 145 -16.32 -33.88 23.38
C ILE A 145 -17.52 -34.19 24.27
N ASN A 146 -17.93 -35.46 24.29
CA ASN A 146 -19.03 -35.93 25.13
C ASN A 146 -20.30 -35.05 25.06
N SER A 147 -20.74 -34.75 23.83
CA SER A 147 -21.90 -33.91 23.49
C SER A 147 -21.82 -32.45 23.98
N CYS A 148 -20.64 -32.00 24.38
CA CYS A 148 -20.32 -30.59 24.58
C CYS A 148 -19.54 -30.08 23.37
N TYR A 149 -19.92 -28.89 22.89
CA TYR A 149 -19.41 -28.33 21.63
C TYR A 149 -18.37 -27.24 21.85
N ARG A 150 -17.59 -26.96 20.80
CA ARG A 150 -16.59 -25.90 20.73
C ARG A 150 -17.13 -24.58 21.27
N LYS A 151 -16.29 -23.89 22.05
CA LYS A 151 -16.65 -22.62 22.69
C LYS A 151 -16.71 -21.48 21.68
N ASN A 152 -17.91 -20.96 21.46
CA ASN A 152 -18.14 -19.73 20.72
C ASN A 152 -18.76 -18.69 21.66
N TYR A 153 -18.05 -17.59 21.91
CA TYR A 153 -18.39 -16.61 22.94
C TYR A 153 -19.10 -15.40 22.35
N ASN A 154 -20.42 -15.33 22.54
CA ASN A 154 -21.26 -14.20 22.11
C ASN A 154 -21.34 -13.11 23.21
N GLY A 155 -20.19 -12.60 23.64
CA GLY A 155 -20.08 -11.49 24.61
C GLY A 155 -20.70 -11.76 26.00
N TRP A 156 -20.55 -10.78 26.88
CA TRP A 156 -21.20 -10.74 28.20
C TRP A 156 -22.70 -10.45 28.02
N THR A 157 -23.54 -10.99 28.89
CA THR A 157 -24.96 -10.58 28.99
C THR A 157 -25.22 -10.05 30.38
N CYS A 158 -25.89 -8.92 30.47
CA CYS A 158 -26.36 -8.35 31.73
C CYS A 158 -27.89 -8.23 31.74
N ASP A 159 -28.56 -8.95 30.85
CA ASP A 159 -30.00 -8.89 30.65
C ASP A 159 -30.72 -9.46 31.88
N PRO A 160 -31.61 -8.71 32.55
CA PRO A 160 -32.27 -9.17 33.77
C PRO A 160 -33.00 -10.51 33.63
N GLY A 161 -33.53 -10.82 32.44
CA GLY A 161 -34.24 -12.07 32.15
C GLY A 161 -33.38 -13.34 32.17
N GLN A 162 -32.05 -13.20 32.13
CA GLN A 162 -31.10 -14.32 32.20
C GLN A 162 -30.74 -14.72 33.64
N PHE A 163 -31.24 -14.00 34.64
CA PHE A 163 -30.98 -14.22 36.06
C PHE A 163 -32.28 -14.50 36.83
N GLU A 164 -32.14 -15.01 38.05
CA GLU A 164 -33.25 -14.98 39.02
C GLU A 164 -33.63 -13.53 39.35
N ASN A 165 -34.92 -13.27 39.66
CA ASN A 165 -35.49 -11.92 39.74
C ASN A 165 -34.74 -11.00 40.75
N SER A 166 -34.24 -11.55 41.86
CA SER A 166 -33.48 -10.86 42.91
C SER A 166 -32.02 -10.56 42.53
N HIS A 167 -31.56 -11.01 41.36
CA HIS A 167 -30.18 -10.93 40.93
C HIS A 167 -29.97 -10.09 39.67
N ALA A 168 -30.95 -9.28 39.25
CA ALA A 168 -30.78 -8.27 38.21
C ALA A 168 -29.61 -7.32 38.51
N GLY A 169 -28.84 -6.94 37.48
CA GLY A 169 -27.62 -6.11 37.59
C GLY A 169 -26.31 -6.89 37.71
N ALA A 170 -26.34 -8.22 37.68
CA ALA A 170 -25.13 -9.02 37.41
C ALA A 170 -24.87 -9.10 35.90
N CYS A 171 -23.62 -9.35 35.52
CA CYS A 171 -23.24 -9.69 34.15
C CYS A 171 -22.69 -11.13 34.11
N MET A 172 -23.23 -11.96 33.22
CA MET A 172 -22.85 -13.35 33.06
C MET A 172 -21.70 -13.50 32.04
N PRO A 173 -20.59 -14.16 32.40
CA PRO A 173 -19.47 -14.37 31.51
C PRO A 173 -19.84 -15.20 30.26
N PRO A 174 -19.25 -14.92 29.09
CA PRO A 174 -19.42 -15.76 27.90
C PRO A 174 -19.05 -17.22 28.14
N ARG A 175 -18.03 -17.46 28.98
CA ARG A 175 -17.62 -18.79 29.44
C ARG A 175 -18.74 -19.50 30.18
N ARG A 176 -19.39 -18.84 31.15
CA ARG A 176 -20.53 -19.42 31.90
C ARG A 176 -21.71 -19.75 31.00
N LYS A 177 -22.06 -18.87 30.06
CA LYS A 177 -23.17 -19.07 29.09
C LYS A 177 -22.99 -20.33 28.26
N SER A 178 -21.74 -20.70 27.98
CA SER A 178 -21.37 -21.85 27.14
C SER A 178 -20.80 -23.02 27.95
N LEU A 179 -21.00 -23.03 29.27
CA LEU A 179 -20.52 -24.07 30.17
C LEU A 179 -21.12 -25.43 29.81
N CYS A 180 -20.29 -26.47 29.73
CA CYS A 180 -20.68 -27.84 29.44
C CYS A 180 -21.49 -28.43 30.60
N ILE A 181 -22.81 -28.53 30.44
CA ILE A 181 -23.73 -29.13 31.43
C ILE A 181 -24.46 -30.37 30.90
N HIS A 182 -24.12 -30.83 29.69
CA HIS A 182 -24.86 -31.88 28.98
C HIS A 182 -25.11 -33.15 29.82
N ASN A 183 -24.08 -33.65 30.51
CA ASN A 183 -24.21 -34.88 31.31
C ASN A 183 -25.08 -34.66 32.55
N LEU A 184 -25.05 -33.46 33.14
CA LEU A 184 -25.91 -33.08 34.26
C LEU A 184 -27.37 -32.89 33.81
N GLU A 185 -27.57 -32.48 32.56
CA GLU A 185 -28.89 -32.22 31.98
C GLU A 185 -29.56 -33.50 31.44
N ASN A 186 -28.81 -34.41 30.80
CA ASN A 186 -29.38 -35.49 30.00
C ASN A 186 -28.98 -36.91 30.43
N ASN A 187 -27.88 -37.09 31.16
CA ASN A 187 -27.37 -38.42 31.52
C ASN A 187 -27.73 -38.84 32.96
N ILE A 188 -28.66 -38.10 33.58
CA ILE A 188 -29.24 -38.36 34.90
C ILE A 188 -30.73 -38.66 34.70
N ILE A 189 -31.05 -39.80 34.07
CA ILE A 189 -32.44 -40.20 33.73
C ILE A 189 -32.63 -41.69 34.06
N GLY A 190 -33.55 -42.01 34.98
CA GLY A 190 -33.88 -43.38 35.42
C GLY A 190 -34.57 -43.43 36.80
N THR A 191 -35.18 -44.56 37.14
CA THR A 191 -35.88 -44.79 38.43
C THR A 191 -34.96 -45.20 39.60
N GLU A 192 -33.70 -45.53 39.32
CA GLU A 192 -32.66 -45.89 40.32
C GLU A 192 -31.33 -45.16 40.03
N ILE A 193 -31.32 -43.83 40.10
CA ILE A 193 -30.11 -43.02 39.88
C ILE A 193 -29.29 -42.98 41.18
N LYS A 194 -27.99 -43.28 41.11
CA LYS A 194 -27.09 -43.30 42.28
C LYS A 194 -26.26 -42.03 42.39
N GLU A 195 -25.76 -41.75 43.60
CA GLU A 195 -24.85 -40.64 43.88
C GLU A 195 -23.57 -40.71 43.01
N ASP A 196 -23.08 -41.91 42.70
CA ASP A 196 -21.92 -42.12 41.83
C ASP A 196 -22.17 -41.69 40.37
N ASP A 197 -23.41 -41.77 39.86
CA ASP A 197 -23.76 -41.30 38.51
C ASP A 197 -23.64 -39.77 38.43
N LEU A 198 -24.06 -39.07 39.49
CA LEU A 198 -23.90 -37.63 39.61
C LEU A 198 -22.42 -37.23 39.66
N ARG A 199 -21.60 -37.98 40.42
CA ARG A 199 -20.15 -37.79 40.45
C ARG A 199 -19.55 -37.96 39.05
N GLU A 200 -19.89 -39.05 38.35
CA GLU A 200 -19.40 -39.31 36.99
C GLU A 200 -19.84 -38.20 36.01
N ALA A 201 -21.09 -37.70 36.12
CA ALA A 201 -21.59 -36.61 35.30
C ALA A 201 -20.83 -35.29 35.52
N PHE A 202 -20.53 -34.91 36.77
CA PHE A 202 -19.72 -33.73 37.07
C PHE A 202 -18.29 -33.85 36.54
N ILE A 203 -17.64 -35.01 36.73
CA ILE A 203 -16.29 -35.26 36.21
C ILE A 203 -16.29 -35.14 34.67
N LYS A 204 -17.24 -35.80 34.00
CA LYS A 204 -17.40 -35.73 32.54
C LYS A 204 -17.59 -34.30 32.05
N CYS A 205 -18.47 -33.53 32.68
CA CYS A 205 -18.73 -32.14 32.32
C CYS A 205 -17.48 -31.27 32.52
N ALA A 206 -16.84 -31.33 33.70
CA ALA A 206 -15.68 -30.51 34.00
C ALA A 206 -14.46 -30.84 33.13
N ALA A 207 -14.24 -32.12 32.83
CA ALA A 207 -13.15 -32.56 31.97
C ALA A 207 -13.39 -32.17 30.50
N ALA A 208 -14.60 -32.41 29.98
CA ALA A 208 -15.02 -31.95 28.65
C ALA A 208 -14.90 -30.43 28.49
N GLU A 209 -15.35 -29.67 29.48
CA GLU A 209 -15.23 -28.22 29.53
C GLU A 209 -13.78 -27.78 29.42
N THR A 210 -12.90 -28.38 30.24
CA THR A 210 -11.48 -28.03 30.29
C THR A 210 -10.79 -28.26 28.95
N CYS A 211 -11.12 -29.36 28.25
CA CYS A 211 -10.58 -29.62 26.92
C CYS A 211 -10.98 -28.54 25.91
N LEU A 212 -12.28 -28.24 25.83
CA LEU A 212 -12.81 -27.26 24.88
C LEU A 212 -12.33 -25.84 25.19
N LEU A 213 -12.22 -25.51 26.48
CA LEU A 213 -11.70 -24.25 26.98
C LEU A 213 -10.22 -24.08 26.60
N TRP A 214 -9.40 -25.13 26.67
CA TRP A 214 -8.01 -25.09 26.21
C TRP A 214 -7.88 -24.78 24.71
N HIS A 215 -8.73 -25.40 23.89
CA HIS A 215 -8.75 -25.12 22.45
C HIS A 215 -9.12 -23.65 22.17
N LYS A 216 -10.14 -23.13 22.87
CA LYS A 216 -10.53 -21.72 22.76
C LYS A 216 -9.44 -20.77 23.25
N TYR A 217 -8.77 -21.12 24.34
CA TYR A 217 -7.66 -20.35 24.88
C TYR A 217 -6.52 -20.22 23.85
N LYS A 218 -6.15 -21.31 23.17
CA LYS A 218 -5.14 -21.28 22.10
C LYS A 218 -5.58 -20.42 20.92
N GLU A 219 -6.85 -20.51 20.52
CA GLU A 219 -7.40 -19.65 19.47
C GLU A 219 -7.33 -18.17 19.86
N ASP A 220 -7.67 -17.83 21.10
CA ASP A 220 -7.56 -16.46 21.60
C ASP A 220 -6.10 -15.99 21.63
N LYS A 221 -5.15 -16.82 22.07
CA LYS A 221 -3.72 -16.49 22.05
C LYS A 221 -3.18 -16.27 20.65
N ARG A 222 -3.68 -17.00 19.65
CA ARG A 222 -3.33 -16.78 18.25
C ARG A 222 -3.86 -15.44 17.73
N ASN A 223 -5.10 -15.11 18.09
CA ASN A 223 -5.75 -13.87 17.66
C ASN A 223 -5.17 -12.61 18.34
N GLU A 224 -4.49 -12.77 19.47
CA GLU A 224 -3.78 -11.67 20.15
C GLU A 224 -2.57 -11.15 19.38
N ASN A 225 -2.03 -11.89 18.39
CA ASN A 225 -0.82 -11.46 17.68
C ASN A 225 -0.68 -12.07 16.27
N PRO A 226 -1.23 -11.45 15.20
CA PRO A 226 -1.14 -11.99 13.84
C PRO A 226 0.24 -11.90 13.16
N THR A 227 1.27 -11.24 13.74
CA THR A 227 2.55 -10.96 13.04
C THR A 227 3.83 -11.11 13.88
N THR A 228 4.78 -11.91 13.36
CA THR A 228 6.27 -11.82 13.46
C THR A 228 7.05 -12.19 14.73
N LYS A 229 6.52 -12.96 15.69
CA LYS A 229 7.39 -13.68 16.65
C LYS A 229 7.29 -15.18 16.42
N THR A 230 8.44 -15.81 16.21
CA THR A 230 8.60 -17.27 16.19
C THR A 230 9.20 -17.67 17.53
N PRO A 231 8.55 -18.53 18.34
CA PRO A 231 7.24 -19.18 18.16
C PRO A 231 6.04 -18.29 18.52
N SER A 232 4.84 -18.64 18.07
CA SER A 232 3.58 -17.92 18.36
C SER A 232 3.12 -18.12 19.82
N LEU A 233 2.25 -17.23 20.34
CA LEU A 233 1.80 -17.28 21.74
C LEU A 233 1.03 -18.57 22.09
N ASP A 234 0.30 -19.16 21.13
CA ASP A 234 -0.38 -20.44 21.32
C ASP A 234 0.59 -21.63 21.38
N GLU A 235 1.69 -21.57 20.64
CA GLU A 235 2.78 -22.54 20.73
C GLU A 235 3.54 -22.43 22.05
N GLU A 236 3.79 -21.20 22.52
CA GLU A 236 4.42 -20.96 23.83
C GLU A 236 3.54 -21.50 24.97
N ALA A 237 2.23 -21.24 24.91
CA ALA A 237 1.27 -21.80 25.86
C ALA A 237 1.24 -23.33 25.83
N GLN A 238 1.24 -23.93 24.63
CA GLN A 238 1.30 -25.38 24.46
C GLN A 238 2.60 -25.97 25.00
N LYS A 239 3.74 -25.30 24.80
CA LYS A 239 5.04 -25.70 25.35
C LYS A 239 5.08 -25.60 26.87
N LYS A 240 4.53 -24.53 27.46
CA LYS A 240 4.39 -24.38 28.92
C LYS A 240 3.58 -25.54 29.51
N LEU A 241 2.41 -25.83 28.93
CA LEU A 241 1.57 -26.93 29.38
C LEU A 241 2.27 -28.28 29.21
N GLY A 242 2.94 -28.49 28.07
CA GLY A 242 3.75 -29.68 27.80
C GLY A 242 4.90 -29.86 28.80
N ASN A 243 5.43 -28.79 29.38
CA ASN A 243 6.45 -28.86 30.42
C ASN A 243 5.86 -29.06 31.84
N GLY A 244 4.55 -29.28 31.96
CA GLY A 244 3.86 -29.44 33.24
C GLY A 244 3.46 -28.12 33.91
N THR A 245 3.49 -27.00 33.18
CA THR A 245 3.13 -25.68 33.70
C THR A 245 1.83 -25.17 33.08
N ILE A 246 0.77 -25.07 33.86
CA ILE A 246 -0.51 -24.50 33.39
C ILE A 246 -0.35 -22.96 33.30
N PRO A 247 -0.60 -22.32 32.13
CA PRO A 247 -0.57 -20.87 32.01
C PRO A 247 -1.49 -20.18 33.02
N GLU A 248 -1.04 -19.09 33.64
CA GLU A 248 -1.75 -18.46 34.78
C GLU A 248 -3.14 -17.94 34.42
N ASP A 249 -3.31 -17.34 33.24
CA ASP A 249 -4.60 -16.86 32.74
C ASP A 249 -5.56 -18.01 32.41
N PHE A 250 -5.06 -19.12 31.85
CA PHE A 250 -5.87 -20.32 31.67
C PHE A 250 -6.25 -20.97 33.01
N LYS A 251 -5.33 -21.00 33.97
CA LYS A 251 -5.58 -21.50 35.34
C LYS A 251 -6.71 -20.72 36.02
N ARG A 252 -6.80 -19.41 35.83
CA ARG A 252 -7.94 -18.59 36.31
C ARG A 252 -9.26 -19.00 35.66
N GLN A 253 -9.28 -19.25 34.35
CA GLN A 253 -10.49 -19.74 33.68
C GLN A 253 -10.95 -21.11 34.22
N MET A 254 -10.01 -21.99 34.59
CA MET A 254 -10.34 -23.26 35.27
C MET A 254 -10.96 -23.01 36.65
N PHE A 255 -10.45 -22.07 37.43
CA PHE A 255 -10.99 -21.74 38.76
C PHE A 255 -12.39 -21.15 38.66
N TYR A 256 -12.64 -20.24 37.72
CA TYR A 256 -13.99 -19.71 37.47
C TYR A 256 -14.97 -20.82 37.08
N THR A 257 -14.55 -21.71 36.19
CA THR A 257 -15.32 -22.88 35.75
C THR A 257 -15.65 -23.83 36.90
N PHE A 258 -14.67 -24.15 37.74
CA PHE A 258 -14.86 -25.00 38.90
C PHE A 258 -15.82 -24.37 39.92
N GLY A 259 -15.69 -23.05 40.14
CA GLY A 259 -16.61 -22.28 40.96
C GLY A 259 -18.06 -22.33 40.46
N ASP A 260 -18.28 -22.25 39.14
CA ASP A 260 -19.62 -22.35 38.57
C ASP A 260 -20.22 -23.76 38.70
N TYR A 261 -19.43 -24.82 38.53
CA TYR A 261 -19.90 -26.18 38.80
C TYR A 261 -20.26 -26.39 40.28
N ARG A 262 -19.51 -25.77 41.19
CA ARG A 262 -19.86 -25.75 42.62
C ARG A 262 -21.22 -25.10 42.83
N ASP A 263 -21.46 -23.95 42.21
CA ASP A 263 -22.73 -23.24 42.38
C ASP A 263 -23.92 -24.00 41.80
N LEU A 264 -23.73 -24.69 40.67
CA LEU A 264 -24.72 -25.61 40.11
C LEU A 264 -25.05 -26.75 41.08
N CYS A 265 -24.02 -27.35 41.69
CA CYS A 265 -24.18 -28.44 42.66
C CYS A 265 -24.91 -27.98 43.93
N LEU A 266 -24.51 -26.83 44.49
CA LEU A 266 -25.03 -26.31 45.76
C LEU A 266 -26.31 -25.49 45.63
N ASN A 267 -26.85 -25.36 44.41
CA ASN A 267 -28.00 -24.52 44.09
C ASN A 267 -27.79 -23.04 44.51
N THR A 268 -26.56 -22.54 44.35
CA THR A 268 -26.20 -21.13 44.55
C THR A 268 -25.96 -20.39 43.24
N ASP A 269 -26.25 -21.03 42.11
CA ASP A 269 -26.15 -20.42 40.78
C ASP A 269 -27.25 -19.36 40.59
N ILE A 270 -26.89 -18.18 40.11
CA ILE A 270 -27.79 -17.02 39.97
C ILE A 270 -28.46 -16.91 38.59
N SER A 271 -28.17 -17.84 37.67
CA SER A 271 -28.81 -17.89 36.36
C SER A 271 -30.30 -18.21 36.49
N SER A 272 -31.08 -17.78 35.50
CA SER A 272 -32.51 -18.07 35.39
C SER A 272 -32.76 -19.58 35.34
N LYS A 273 -33.65 -20.06 36.22
CA LYS A 273 -34.08 -21.46 36.31
C LYS A 273 -35.52 -21.66 35.85
N LYS A 274 -36.09 -20.67 35.14
CA LYS A 274 -37.49 -20.67 34.69
C LYS A 274 -37.83 -21.84 33.78
N ASP A 275 -36.87 -22.26 32.95
CA ASP A 275 -37.04 -23.41 32.05
C ASP A 275 -36.53 -24.69 32.72
N THR A 276 -37.46 -25.55 33.13
CA THR A 276 -37.16 -26.85 33.75
C THR A 276 -36.96 -27.97 32.73
N ASN A 277 -37.20 -27.71 31.44
CA ASN A 277 -37.06 -28.68 30.35
C ASN A 277 -35.67 -28.64 29.70
N LYS A 278 -34.88 -27.60 29.95
CA LYS A 278 -33.49 -27.50 29.49
C LYS A 278 -32.63 -26.58 30.36
N GLY A 279 -31.32 -26.65 30.19
CA GLY A 279 -30.37 -25.73 30.82
C GLY A 279 -30.31 -25.85 32.34
N VAL A 280 -30.14 -24.72 33.03
CA VAL A 280 -29.89 -24.69 34.49
C VAL A 280 -31.09 -25.17 35.30
N GLY A 281 -32.33 -24.87 34.86
CA GLY A 281 -33.53 -25.35 35.55
C GLY A 281 -33.63 -26.88 35.52
N LYS A 282 -33.43 -27.50 34.35
CA LYS A 282 -33.37 -28.97 34.22
C LYS A 282 -32.25 -29.60 35.04
N VAL A 283 -31.05 -29.02 35.01
CA VAL A 283 -29.91 -29.49 35.84
C VAL A 283 -30.26 -29.45 37.32
N LYS A 284 -30.85 -28.35 37.79
CA LYS A 284 -31.28 -28.22 39.19
C LYS A 284 -32.26 -29.34 39.56
N ASP A 285 -33.26 -29.58 38.72
CA ASP A 285 -34.30 -30.57 38.97
C ASP A 285 -33.76 -32.01 38.94
N ASN A 286 -32.84 -32.32 38.03
CA ASN A 286 -32.15 -33.61 38.00
C ASN A 286 -31.34 -33.86 39.28
N ILE A 287 -30.60 -32.86 39.74
CA ILE A 287 -29.83 -32.97 41.00
C ILE A 287 -30.79 -33.08 42.20
N ASP A 288 -31.91 -32.36 42.21
CA ASP A 288 -32.92 -32.45 43.27
C ASP A 288 -33.53 -33.85 43.37
N LYS A 289 -33.78 -34.53 42.24
CA LYS A 289 -34.32 -35.90 42.23
C LYS A 289 -33.45 -36.90 42.98
N ILE A 290 -32.12 -36.73 42.95
CA ILE A 290 -31.16 -37.63 43.62
C ILE A 290 -31.20 -37.47 45.14
N PHE A 291 -31.47 -36.25 45.63
CA PHE A 291 -31.35 -35.94 47.06
C PHE A 291 -32.70 -35.86 47.80
N LYS A 292 -33.83 -35.94 47.10
CA LYS A 292 -35.18 -35.91 47.69
C LYS A 292 -35.51 -37.22 48.42
N ASP A 293 -35.59 -37.14 49.76
CA ASP A 293 -36.35 -38.06 50.62
C ASP A 293 -37.38 -37.26 51.43
N SER A 294 -38.50 -37.90 51.77
CA SER A 294 -39.63 -37.40 52.56
C SER A 294 -39.18 -36.72 53.87
N GLY A 295 -39.04 -35.40 53.86
CA GLY A 295 -38.99 -34.56 55.07
C GLY A 295 -37.66 -33.92 55.49
N LYS A 296 -36.54 -34.06 54.76
CA LYS A 296 -35.26 -33.35 55.07
C LYS A 296 -34.86 -32.34 54.00
N THR A 297 -34.19 -31.25 54.41
CA THR A 297 -33.72 -30.17 53.51
C THR A 297 -32.63 -30.64 52.53
N PRO A 298 -32.84 -30.54 51.19
CA PRO A 298 -31.89 -31.01 50.16
C PRO A 298 -30.47 -30.41 50.23
N ASN A 299 -30.32 -29.22 50.82
CA ASN A 299 -29.06 -28.46 50.83
C ASN A 299 -27.92 -29.16 51.58
N LYS A 300 -28.19 -29.81 52.72
CA LYS A 300 -27.13 -30.50 53.51
C LYS A 300 -26.53 -31.69 52.77
N LYS A 301 -27.35 -32.42 52.00
CA LYS A 301 -26.88 -33.54 51.17
C LYS A 301 -26.01 -33.07 50.02
N ARG A 302 -26.39 -31.98 49.34
CA ARG A 302 -25.57 -31.33 48.28
C ARG A 302 -24.22 -30.87 48.81
N GLU A 303 -24.18 -30.28 50.01
CA GLU A 303 -22.94 -29.87 50.67
C GLU A 303 -22.01 -31.05 50.98
N LYS A 304 -22.58 -32.16 51.49
CA LYS A 304 -21.85 -33.41 51.73
C LYS A 304 -21.28 -33.98 50.43
N PHE A 305 -22.12 -34.15 49.41
CA PHE A 305 -21.72 -34.63 48.08
C PHE A 305 -20.55 -33.81 47.51
N TRP A 306 -20.67 -32.48 47.53
CA TRP A 306 -19.61 -31.61 47.04
C TRP A 306 -18.32 -31.79 47.85
N LYS A 307 -18.41 -31.88 49.18
CA LYS A 307 -17.25 -32.10 50.05
C LYS A 307 -16.52 -33.40 49.72
N ASP A 308 -17.26 -34.46 49.42
CA ASP A 308 -16.75 -35.80 49.18
C ASP A 308 -16.18 -35.97 47.76
N HIS A 309 -16.60 -35.13 46.79
CA HIS A 309 -16.24 -35.33 45.38
C HIS A 309 -15.53 -34.15 44.68
N LYS A 310 -15.46 -32.97 45.29
CA LYS A 310 -14.75 -31.78 44.73
C LYS A 310 -13.33 -32.08 44.23
N GLU A 311 -12.59 -32.94 44.93
CA GLU A 311 -11.22 -33.32 44.55
C GLU A 311 -11.19 -34.22 43.32
N SER A 312 -12.15 -35.14 43.19
CA SER A 312 -12.31 -35.97 41.99
C SER A 312 -12.68 -35.13 40.76
N ILE A 313 -13.56 -34.14 40.94
CA ILE A 313 -13.96 -33.22 39.86
C ILE A 313 -12.76 -32.40 39.39
N TRP A 314 -11.98 -31.84 40.33
CA TRP A 314 -10.75 -31.11 40.02
C TRP A 314 -9.71 -32.01 39.34
N LYS A 315 -9.51 -33.23 39.85
CA LYS A 315 -8.63 -34.25 39.23
C LYS A 315 -9.05 -34.50 37.78
N GLY A 316 -10.35 -34.62 37.50
CA GLY A 316 -10.87 -34.75 36.13
C GLY A 316 -10.46 -33.61 35.19
N MET A 317 -10.46 -32.36 35.67
CA MET A 317 -9.97 -31.20 34.90
C MET A 317 -8.47 -31.29 34.62
N LEU A 318 -7.65 -31.78 35.56
CA LEU A 318 -6.22 -32.00 35.36
C LEU A 318 -5.94 -33.15 34.39
N CYS A 319 -6.63 -34.29 34.53
CA CYS A 319 -6.52 -35.42 33.60
C CYS A 319 -6.82 -34.99 32.16
N ALA A 320 -7.77 -34.06 31.97
CA ALA A 320 -8.12 -33.53 30.66
C ALA A 320 -6.93 -32.81 29.98
N LEU A 321 -6.14 -32.06 30.74
CA LEU A 321 -4.94 -31.36 30.23
C LEU A 321 -3.76 -32.31 29.99
N GLU A 322 -3.56 -33.29 30.87
CA GLU A 322 -2.57 -34.35 30.66
C GLU A 322 -2.86 -35.13 29.38
N LYS A 323 -4.14 -35.41 29.12
CA LYS A 323 -4.57 -36.10 27.90
C LYS A 323 -4.33 -35.27 26.64
N ILE A 324 -4.54 -33.95 26.70
CA ILE A 324 -4.26 -33.04 25.58
C ILE A 324 -2.76 -32.97 25.22
N THR A 325 -1.90 -33.19 26.19
CA THR A 325 -0.43 -33.11 26.01
C THR A 325 0.22 -34.47 25.80
N ASP A 326 -0.56 -35.57 25.85
CA ASP A 326 -0.07 -36.95 25.88
C ASP A 326 0.97 -37.21 26.98
N LYS A 327 0.85 -36.51 28.12
CA LYS A 327 1.77 -36.59 29.26
C LYS A 327 1.05 -36.97 30.54
N LYS A 328 0.86 -38.29 30.72
CA LYS A 328 0.25 -38.85 31.93
C LYS A 328 1.04 -38.47 33.19
N ASN A 329 0.35 -38.30 34.31
CA ASN A 329 0.90 -38.08 35.65
C ASN A 329 1.73 -36.79 35.83
N THR A 330 1.74 -35.86 34.87
CA THR A 330 2.56 -34.65 34.94
C THR A 330 1.92 -33.54 35.81
N LEU A 331 0.59 -33.48 35.86
CA LEU A 331 -0.19 -32.49 36.60
C LEU A 331 -0.87 -33.10 37.83
N THR A 332 -1.43 -34.31 37.70
CA THR A 332 -2.22 -35.00 38.73
C THR A 332 -1.40 -35.49 39.91
N THR A 333 -0.11 -35.79 39.72
CA THR A 333 0.82 -36.18 40.80
C THR A 333 1.61 -35.00 41.37
N ASN A 334 1.51 -33.82 40.74
CA ASN A 334 2.27 -32.66 41.15
C ASN A 334 1.62 -32.00 42.39
N PRO A 335 2.34 -31.88 43.52
CA PRO A 335 1.79 -31.31 44.76
C PRO A 335 1.34 -29.85 44.61
N ASN A 336 1.82 -29.12 43.60
CA ASN A 336 1.44 -27.73 43.35
C ASN A 336 0.05 -27.58 42.70
N TYR A 337 -0.50 -28.63 42.09
CA TYR A 337 -1.81 -28.61 41.44
C TYR A 337 -2.90 -29.33 42.23
N THR A 338 -2.59 -29.85 43.42
CA THR A 338 -3.60 -30.48 44.27
C THR A 338 -4.67 -29.47 44.70
N TYR A 339 -5.90 -29.96 44.89
CA TYR A 339 -7.06 -29.13 45.18
C TYR A 339 -6.86 -28.17 46.37
N SER A 340 -6.14 -28.60 47.41
CA SER A 340 -5.93 -27.83 48.64
C SER A 340 -4.82 -26.78 48.53
N THR A 341 -3.80 -27.00 47.69
CA THR A 341 -2.59 -26.16 47.61
C THR A 341 -2.62 -25.19 46.44
N ILE A 342 -3.33 -25.52 45.35
CA ILE A 342 -3.27 -24.75 44.11
C ILE A 342 -3.80 -23.32 44.31
N LYS A 343 -3.00 -22.35 43.85
CA LYS A 343 -3.28 -20.92 43.85
C LYS A 343 -2.69 -20.25 42.60
N PHE A 344 -3.06 -19.00 42.36
CA PHE A 344 -2.45 -18.17 41.31
C PHE A 344 -1.10 -17.60 41.76
N SER A 345 -0.31 -17.11 40.81
CA SER A 345 0.88 -16.30 41.07
C SER A 345 0.51 -14.96 41.73
N GLY A 346 1.12 -14.64 42.87
CA GLY A 346 0.90 -13.39 43.62
C GLY A 346 0.97 -13.60 45.15
N SER A 347 1.39 -12.58 45.89
CA SER A 347 1.58 -12.65 47.35
C SER A 347 0.27 -12.85 48.14
N ASN A 348 -0.87 -12.47 47.56
CA ASN A 348 -2.19 -12.49 48.21
C ASN A 348 -3.26 -13.35 47.50
N SER A 349 -2.86 -14.25 46.58
CA SER A 349 -3.81 -15.04 45.79
C SER A 349 -4.46 -16.17 46.61
N PRO A 350 -5.80 -16.34 46.58
CA PRO A 350 -6.49 -17.39 47.33
C PRO A 350 -6.21 -18.77 46.72
N THR A 351 -6.31 -19.81 47.55
CA THR A 351 -6.35 -21.20 47.05
C THR A 351 -7.68 -21.46 46.33
N LEU A 352 -7.70 -22.47 45.45
CA LEU A 352 -8.93 -22.89 44.73
C LEU A 352 -10.16 -23.06 45.64
N PRO A 353 -10.08 -23.71 46.82
CA PRO A 353 -11.23 -23.87 47.71
C PRO A 353 -11.77 -22.54 48.19
N THR A 354 -10.90 -21.60 48.56
CA THR A 354 -11.28 -20.25 49.01
C THR A 354 -11.90 -19.44 47.87
N PHE A 355 -11.31 -19.51 46.68
CA PHE A 355 -11.83 -18.84 45.49
C PHE A 355 -13.21 -19.36 45.06
N ALA A 356 -13.40 -20.69 45.07
CA ALA A 356 -14.67 -21.33 44.73
C ALA A 356 -15.77 -21.05 45.77
N GLN A 357 -15.43 -20.58 46.98
CA GLN A 357 -16.40 -20.18 48.00
C GLN A 357 -16.86 -18.74 47.89
N THR A 358 -16.12 -17.87 47.18
CA THR A 358 -16.55 -16.50 46.91
C THR A 358 -17.97 -16.48 46.29
N PRO A 359 -18.84 -15.53 46.59
CA PRO A 359 -20.15 -15.49 45.95
C PRO A 359 -20.06 -15.36 44.41
N GLN A 360 -20.94 -16.06 43.68
CA GLN A 360 -20.87 -16.17 42.21
C GLN A 360 -20.86 -14.80 41.51
N PHE A 361 -21.70 -13.87 41.96
CA PHE A 361 -21.73 -12.49 41.45
C PHE A 361 -20.36 -11.81 41.53
N LEU A 362 -19.66 -11.92 42.66
CA LEU A 362 -18.35 -11.30 42.85
C LEU A 362 -17.25 -12.00 42.03
N ARG A 363 -17.34 -13.33 41.85
CA ARG A 363 -16.47 -14.05 40.91
C ARG A 363 -16.65 -13.55 39.48
N TRP A 364 -17.87 -13.44 39.00
CA TRP A 364 -18.14 -12.96 37.64
C TRP A 364 -17.71 -11.51 37.46
N MET A 365 -17.90 -10.64 38.46
CA MET A 365 -17.40 -9.26 38.43
C MET A 365 -15.86 -9.21 38.37
N THR A 366 -15.18 -10.14 39.06
CA THR A 366 -13.72 -10.29 39.00
C THR A 366 -13.26 -10.77 37.60
N GLU A 367 -13.94 -11.78 37.04
CA GLU A 367 -13.69 -12.27 35.66
C GLU A 367 -13.93 -11.18 34.62
N TRP A 368 -14.92 -10.32 34.87
CA TRP A 368 -15.24 -9.17 34.03
C TRP A 368 -14.10 -8.15 34.01
N GLY A 369 -13.57 -7.78 35.18
CA GLY A 369 -12.46 -6.84 35.30
C GLY A 369 -11.18 -7.34 34.62
N GLU A 370 -10.86 -8.63 34.80
CA GLU A 370 -9.73 -9.26 34.10
C GLU A 370 -9.91 -9.22 32.58
N HIS A 371 -11.09 -9.60 32.07
CA HIS A 371 -11.35 -9.64 30.64
C HIS A 371 -11.35 -8.23 30.02
N PHE A 372 -11.91 -7.23 30.73
CA PHE A 372 -11.83 -5.83 30.33
C PHE A 372 -10.38 -5.39 30.17
N CYS A 373 -9.54 -5.62 31.19
CA CYS A 373 -8.14 -5.21 31.16
C CYS A 373 -7.36 -5.86 30.02
N ARG A 374 -7.60 -7.14 29.75
CA ARG A 374 -7.01 -7.84 28.61
C ARG A 374 -7.41 -7.21 27.27
N LYS A 375 -8.70 -6.88 27.08
CA LYS A 375 -9.20 -6.25 25.84
C LYS A 375 -8.72 -4.81 25.69
N GLN A 376 -8.72 -4.04 26.77
CA GLN A 376 -8.19 -2.68 26.83
C GLN A 376 -6.70 -2.66 26.47
N SER A 377 -5.90 -3.58 27.05
CA SER A 377 -4.47 -3.71 26.76
C SER A 377 -4.18 -3.99 25.28
N LEU A 378 -4.95 -4.89 24.66
CA LEU A 378 -4.80 -5.18 23.22
C LEU A 378 -5.16 -3.96 22.35
N ALA A 379 -6.26 -3.27 22.68
CA ALA A 379 -6.66 -2.05 21.98
C ALA A 379 -5.63 -0.93 22.16
N TYR A 380 -5.04 -0.82 23.35
CA TYR A 380 -3.96 0.13 23.65
C TYR A 380 -2.71 -0.15 22.82
N LYS A 381 -2.29 -1.41 22.70
CA LYS A 381 -1.12 -1.78 21.89
C LYS A 381 -1.30 -1.44 20.41
N ASP A 382 -2.51 -1.64 19.87
CA ASP A 382 -2.84 -1.22 18.50
C ASP A 382 -2.85 0.31 18.36
N LEU A 383 -3.44 1.03 19.31
CA LEU A 383 -3.44 2.50 19.36
C LEU A 383 -2.02 3.06 19.44
N GLU A 384 -1.20 2.57 20.38
CA GLU A 384 0.20 3.00 20.55
C GLU A 384 0.98 2.81 19.25
N LYS A 385 0.81 1.68 18.56
CA LYS A 385 1.54 1.41 17.31
C LYS A 385 1.23 2.44 16.23
N ARG A 386 -0.02 2.90 16.12
CA ARG A 386 -0.45 3.86 15.09
C ARG A 386 -0.21 5.30 15.49
N CYS A 387 -0.36 5.63 16.78
CA CYS A 387 -0.15 6.98 17.28
C CYS A 387 1.32 7.37 17.44
N LYS A 388 2.27 6.42 17.35
CA LYS A 388 3.72 6.72 17.27
C LYS A 388 4.11 7.45 15.97
N GLU A 389 3.35 7.27 14.89
CA GLU A 389 3.59 7.93 13.60
C GLU A 389 2.95 9.33 13.52
N CYS A 390 2.13 9.70 14.51
CA CYS A 390 1.43 10.99 14.57
C CYS A 390 2.36 12.10 15.07
N ILE A 391 2.48 13.18 14.29
CA ILE A 391 3.23 14.38 14.67
C ILE A 391 2.25 15.40 15.24
N PHE A 392 2.48 15.87 16.46
CA PHE A 392 1.66 16.88 17.11
C PHE A 392 2.52 18.03 17.62
N ASP A 393 1.95 19.24 17.56
CA ASP A 393 2.54 20.46 18.07
C ASP A 393 1.59 21.09 19.10
N VAL A 394 2.15 21.48 20.23
CA VAL A 394 1.42 22.02 21.38
C VAL A 394 1.70 23.52 21.43
N ASP A 395 0.74 24.32 21.00
CA ASP A 395 0.80 25.78 21.18
C ASP A 395 0.40 26.10 22.63
N PHE A 396 1.41 26.27 23.48
CA PHE A 396 1.25 26.63 24.89
C PHE A 396 0.61 28.01 25.12
N VAL A 397 0.62 28.89 24.11
CA VAL A 397 0.03 30.23 24.21
C VAL A 397 -1.47 30.18 23.90
N LYS A 398 -1.87 29.43 22.87
CA LYS A 398 -3.27 29.32 22.45
C LYS A 398 -4.05 28.17 23.11
N HIS A 399 -3.38 27.32 23.90
CA HIS A 399 -3.96 26.09 24.47
C HIS A 399 -4.58 25.19 23.38
N THR A 400 -3.95 25.14 22.20
CA THR A 400 -4.42 24.32 21.07
C THR A 400 -3.38 23.28 20.70
N VAL A 401 -3.78 22.02 20.67
CA VAL A 401 -2.97 20.92 20.14
C VAL A 401 -3.32 20.72 18.66
N THR A 402 -2.34 20.90 17.79
CA THR A 402 -2.48 20.66 16.35
C THR A 402 -1.73 19.39 15.96
N CYS A 403 -2.24 18.66 14.96
CA CYS A 403 -1.62 17.40 14.57
C CYS A 403 -1.66 17.13 13.07
N THR A 404 -0.61 16.48 12.59
CA THR A 404 -0.40 16.10 11.19
C THR A 404 -0.07 14.62 11.08
N GLU A 405 -0.54 13.97 10.02
CA GLU A 405 -0.34 12.52 9.77
C GLU A 405 -0.98 11.58 10.83
N CYS A 406 -2.08 12.02 11.47
CA CYS A 406 -2.70 11.30 12.59
C CYS A 406 -4.00 10.57 12.24
N GLU A 407 -4.37 10.39 10.96
CA GLU A 407 -5.68 9.80 10.61
C GLU A 407 -5.85 8.36 11.12
N ASP A 408 -4.85 7.50 10.90
CA ASP A 408 -4.84 6.13 11.45
C ASP A 408 -4.90 6.15 12.98
N CYS A 409 -4.18 7.08 13.62
CA CYS A 409 -4.25 7.27 15.07
C CYS A 409 -5.66 7.67 15.51
N LYS A 410 -6.32 8.60 14.82
CA LYS A 410 -7.69 9.04 15.11
C LYS A 410 -8.71 7.93 14.95
N GLU A 411 -8.58 7.07 13.93
CA GLU A 411 -9.44 5.89 13.78
C GLU A 411 -9.27 4.93 14.96
N LYS A 412 -8.01 4.66 15.38
CA LYS A 412 -7.74 3.82 16.54
C LYS A 412 -8.18 4.44 17.87
N CYS A 413 -8.04 5.76 18.03
CA CYS A 413 -8.60 6.49 19.17
C CYS A 413 -10.12 6.33 19.25
N LYS A 414 -10.84 6.45 18.12
CA LYS A 414 -12.30 6.22 18.07
C LYS A 414 -12.67 4.79 18.44
N ALA A 415 -11.94 3.80 17.92
CA ALA A 415 -12.17 2.39 18.24
C ALA A 415 -11.90 2.08 19.72
N TYR A 416 -10.83 2.65 20.28
CA TYR A 416 -10.49 2.53 21.71
C TYR A 416 -11.58 3.15 22.59
N ASN A 417 -11.98 4.39 22.31
CA ASN A 417 -13.02 5.07 23.08
C ASN A 417 -14.35 4.31 23.04
N LYS A 418 -14.75 3.81 21.86
CA LYS A 418 -15.94 2.97 21.72
C LYS A 418 -15.86 1.70 22.58
N LEU A 419 -14.71 1.03 22.61
CA LEU A 419 -14.49 -0.12 23.50
C LEU A 419 -14.65 0.27 24.97
N ILE A 420 -14.10 1.41 25.39
CA ILE A 420 -14.28 1.89 26.78
C ILE A 420 -15.76 2.15 27.08
N ASP A 421 -16.49 2.84 26.20
CA ASP A 421 -17.91 3.16 26.37
C ASP A 421 -18.78 1.88 26.46
N ASP A 422 -18.58 0.92 25.57
CA ASP A 422 -19.32 -0.35 25.53
C ASP A 422 -19.18 -1.13 26.85
N TRP A 423 -17.96 -1.18 27.42
CA TRP A 423 -17.69 -1.86 28.68
C TRP A 423 -18.16 -1.05 29.88
N LYS A 424 -18.10 0.28 29.83
CA LYS A 424 -18.59 1.16 30.91
C LYS A 424 -20.08 0.97 31.20
N ILE A 425 -20.88 0.67 30.18
CA ILE A 425 -22.31 0.33 30.35
C ILE A 425 -22.48 -0.89 31.27
N GLN A 426 -21.71 -1.96 31.00
CA GLN A 426 -21.75 -3.19 31.79
C GLN A 426 -21.17 -2.98 33.20
N TRP A 427 -20.14 -2.16 33.33
CA TRP A 427 -19.57 -1.77 34.63
C TRP A 427 -20.61 -1.08 35.51
N ASN A 428 -21.29 -0.06 34.98
CA ASN A 428 -22.25 0.74 35.75
C ASN A 428 -23.37 -0.14 36.35
N GLN A 429 -23.83 -1.16 35.63
CA GLN A 429 -24.85 -2.08 36.12
C GLN A 429 -24.35 -2.91 37.32
N GLN A 430 -23.15 -3.49 37.18
CA GLN A 430 -22.53 -4.29 38.25
C GLN A 430 -22.14 -3.41 39.45
N TYR A 431 -21.64 -2.20 39.18
CA TYR A 431 -21.32 -1.18 40.16
C TYR A 431 -22.52 -0.87 41.05
N HIS A 432 -23.66 -0.49 40.46
CA HIS A 432 -24.87 -0.18 41.22
C HIS A 432 -25.41 -1.38 41.99
N LYS A 433 -25.29 -2.60 41.44
CA LYS A 433 -25.67 -3.81 42.18
C LYS A 433 -24.76 -4.03 43.40
N TYR A 434 -23.44 -3.89 43.22
CA TYR A 434 -22.48 -4.02 44.31
C TYR A 434 -22.74 -2.98 45.39
N GLU A 435 -22.95 -1.70 45.05
CA GLU A 435 -23.27 -0.65 46.01
C GLU A 435 -24.51 -0.97 46.84
N LYS A 436 -25.58 -1.45 46.20
CA LYS A 436 -26.80 -1.87 46.90
C LYS A 436 -26.51 -3.00 47.89
N LEU A 437 -25.76 -4.03 47.47
CA LEU A 437 -25.41 -5.16 48.33
C LEU A 437 -24.48 -4.75 49.47
N TYR A 438 -23.50 -3.90 49.21
CA TYR A 438 -22.56 -3.40 50.21
C TYR A 438 -23.28 -2.52 51.24
N LYS A 439 -24.17 -1.61 50.80
CA LYS A 439 -25.01 -0.81 51.69
C LYS A 439 -25.91 -1.71 52.56
N LYS A 440 -26.56 -2.71 51.97
CA LYS A 440 -27.37 -3.67 52.74
C LYS A 440 -26.53 -4.40 53.80
N ALA A 441 -25.35 -4.90 53.43
CA ALA A 441 -24.46 -5.61 54.35
C ALA A 441 -23.95 -4.74 55.51
N THR A 442 -23.93 -3.42 55.33
CA THR A 442 -23.43 -2.43 56.31
C THR A 442 -24.52 -1.77 57.17
N THR A 443 -25.77 -1.75 56.72
CA THR A 443 -26.86 -0.98 57.37
C THR A 443 -28.05 -1.81 57.83
N HIS A 444 -28.26 -3.02 57.28
CA HIS A 444 -29.42 -3.87 57.57
C HIS A 444 -29.02 -5.20 58.20
N ASN A 445 -29.98 -5.92 58.81
CA ASN A 445 -29.72 -7.26 59.30
C ASN A 445 -29.58 -8.21 58.11
N VAL A 446 -28.56 -9.08 58.10
CA VAL A 446 -28.33 -10.06 57.02
C VAL A 446 -29.56 -10.96 56.80
N ASN A 447 -30.38 -11.11 57.83
CA ASN A 447 -31.63 -11.87 57.80
C ASN A 447 -32.74 -11.23 56.94
N ASP A 448 -32.64 -9.94 56.60
CA ASP A 448 -33.65 -9.19 55.81
C ASP A 448 -33.51 -9.40 54.29
N ALA A 449 -32.60 -10.27 53.85
CA ALA A 449 -32.35 -10.52 52.43
C ALA A 449 -33.50 -11.28 51.74
N VAL A 450 -33.66 -11.05 50.43
CA VAL A 450 -34.78 -11.57 49.62
C VAL A 450 -34.68 -13.09 49.41
N ASP A 451 -33.45 -13.62 49.34
CA ASP A 451 -33.19 -15.06 49.18
C ASP A 451 -31.88 -15.50 49.86
N GLU A 452 -31.70 -16.83 49.99
CA GLU A 452 -30.53 -17.46 50.62
C GLU A 452 -29.20 -17.22 49.89
N ILE A 453 -29.23 -16.92 48.59
CA ILE A 453 -28.01 -16.63 47.82
C ILE A 453 -27.54 -15.21 48.14
N GLU A 454 -28.47 -14.24 48.21
CA GLU A 454 -28.17 -12.87 48.65
C GLU A 454 -27.61 -12.86 50.07
N LYS A 455 -28.18 -13.64 51.02
CA LYS A 455 -27.64 -13.75 52.39
C LYS A 455 -26.16 -14.14 52.42
N LYS A 456 -25.76 -15.12 51.59
CA LYS A 456 -24.35 -15.56 51.49
C LYS A 456 -23.45 -14.44 50.97
N VAL A 457 -23.93 -13.64 50.01
CA VAL A 457 -23.18 -12.47 49.50
C VAL A 457 -23.03 -11.40 50.59
N LEU A 458 -24.11 -11.06 51.28
CA LEU A 458 -24.09 -10.07 52.37
C LEU A 458 -23.17 -10.50 53.51
N GLN A 459 -23.23 -11.77 53.92
CA GLN A 459 -22.35 -12.30 54.95
C GLN A 459 -20.88 -12.28 54.52
N TYR A 460 -20.60 -12.62 53.25
CA TYR A 460 -19.24 -12.54 52.70
C TYR A 460 -18.71 -11.10 52.73
N LEU A 461 -19.50 -10.12 52.27
CA LEU A 461 -19.12 -8.71 52.30
C LEU A 461 -18.93 -8.20 53.74
N LYS A 462 -19.78 -8.64 54.69
CA LYS A 462 -19.63 -8.31 56.11
C LYS A 462 -18.34 -8.87 56.70
N ASN A 463 -17.97 -10.10 56.36
CA ASN A 463 -16.75 -10.76 56.83
C ASN A 463 -15.46 -10.14 56.23
N LEU A 464 -15.55 -9.45 55.10
CA LEU A 464 -14.41 -8.74 54.51
C LEU A 464 -14.02 -7.46 55.28
N ARG A 465 -14.84 -7.01 56.25
CA ARG A 465 -14.57 -5.84 57.07
C ARG A 465 -13.77 -6.20 58.33
N GLU A 466 -12.78 -5.39 58.69
CA GLU A 466 -12.06 -5.56 59.96
C GLU A 466 -12.93 -5.13 61.17
N PRO A 467 -12.80 -5.79 62.34
CA PRO A 467 -13.63 -5.49 63.51
C PRO A 467 -13.46 -4.07 64.09
N ASN A 468 -12.30 -3.41 63.90
CA ASN A 468 -11.92 -2.19 64.65
C ASN A 468 -11.51 -0.97 63.80
N GLY A 469 -11.72 -0.95 62.47
CA GLY A 469 -11.19 0.13 61.62
C GLY A 469 -12.17 0.65 60.58
N ASN A 470 -12.16 1.97 60.39
CA ASN A 470 -12.79 2.66 59.28
C ASN A 470 -12.05 2.31 57.96
N THR A 471 -12.23 1.09 57.43
CA THR A 471 -11.47 0.63 56.27
C THR A 471 -12.31 0.73 55.00
N ASP A 472 -12.10 1.81 54.28
CA ASP A 472 -12.63 2.16 52.97
C ASP A 472 -12.05 1.27 51.83
N LYS A 473 -11.72 0.00 52.12
CA LYS A 473 -10.93 -0.90 51.26
C LYS A 473 -11.77 -1.71 50.27
N TYR A 474 -13.03 -2.01 50.60
CA TYR A 474 -13.98 -2.74 49.75
C TYR A 474 -15.30 -1.98 49.58
N SER A 475 -15.34 -0.70 49.94
CA SER A 475 -16.55 0.11 50.06
C SER A 475 -17.26 0.37 48.75
N THR A 476 -16.53 0.36 47.63
CA THR A 476 -17.10 0.50 46.27
C THR A 476 -16.69 -0.68 45.40
N ALA A 477 -17.42 -0.89 44.30
CA ALA A 477 -17.11 -1.97 43.36
C ALA A 477 -15.70 -1.82 42.78
N GLY A 478 -15.29 -0.58 42.49
CA GLY A 478 -13.94 -0.29 41.99
C GLY A 478 -12.85 -0.66 42.98
N LYS A 479 -13.04 -0.36 44.26
CA LYS A 479 -12.13 -0.75 45.35
C LYS A 479 -12.01 -2.26 45.49
N TYR A 480 -13.15 -2.94 45.42
CA TYR A 480 -13.17 -4.39 45.41
C TYR A 480 -12.38 -4.97 44.24
N ILE A 481 -12.57 -4.45 43.02
CA ILE A 481 -11.84 -4.92 41.83
C ILE A 481 -10.35 -4.58 41.89
N ASN A 482 -9.97 -3.41 42.38
CA ASN A 482 -8.56 -3.05 42.55
C ASN A 482 -7.84 -4.00 43.54
N GLU A 483 -8.54 -4.48 44.57
CA GLU A 483 -7.95 -5.36 45.60
C GLU A 483 -8.08 -6.87 45.29
N LYS A 484 -9.17 -7.30 44.64
CA LYS A 484 -9.49 -8.72 44.39
C LYS A 484 -9.41 -9.12 42.92
N GLY A 485 -9.40 -8.16 42.00
CA GLY A 485 -9.32 -8.35 40.56
C GLY A 485 -7.92 -8.69 40.07
N TYR A 486 -7.85 -9.44 38.97
CA TYR A 486 -6.61 -9.72 38.25
C TYR A 486 -6.46 -8.74 37.09
N ILE A 487 -6.20 -7.48 37.41
CA ILE A 487 -6.28 -6.34 36.48
C ILE A 487 -4.92 -5.86 35.96
N ASP A 488 -3.86 -6.66 36.10
CA ASP A 488 -2.50 -6.25 35.75
C ASP A 488 -2.31 -5.94 34.25
N ASP A 489 -3.11 -6.52 33.38
CA ASP A 489 -3.09 -6.21 31.94
C ASP A 489 -3.42 -4.73 31.67
N CYS A 490 -4.21 -4.09 32.53
CA CYS A 490 -4.50 -2.64 32.44
C CYS A 490 -3.26 -1.77 32.74
N ASN A 491 -2.18 -2.32 33.32
CA ASN A 491 -0.94 -1.55 33.52
C ASN A 491 -0.32 -1.11 32.18
N GLU A 492 -0.58 -1.83 31.08
CA GLU A 492 -0.06 -1.53 29.75
C GLU A 492 -0.51 -0.14 29.26
N SER A 493 -1.80 0.19 29.43
CA SER A 493 -2.36 1.50 29.13
C SER A 493 -2.15 2.53 30.24
N LYS A 494 -1.69 2.07 31.42
CA LYS A 494 -1.69 2.77 32.72
C LYS A 494 -3.09 3.10 33.26
N GLN A 495 -4.16 2.64 32.63
CA GLN A 495 -5.54 2.88 33.03
C GLN A 495 -6.11 1.69 33.82
N LYS A 496 -5.67 1.53 35.07
CA LYS A 496 -6.01 0.37 35.91
C LYS A 496 -6.90 0.68 37.11
N ASP A 497 -7.17 1.95 37.36
CA ASP A 497 -7.90 2.36 38.55
C ASP A 497 -9.41 2.38 38.31
N PHE A 498 -10.14 1.51 38.99
CA PHE A 498 -11.60 1.47 38.93
C PHE A 498 -12.29 2.37 39.97
N HIS A 499 -11.56 3.20 40.73
CA HIS A 499 -12.13 4.13 41.72
C HIS A 499 -13.02 5.22 41.11
N ASP A 500 -13.98 5.70 41.90
CA ASP A 500 -15.00 6.69 41.51
C ASP A 500 -14.45 8.13 41.59
N ASN A 501 -13.48 8.47 40.75
CA ASN A 501 -13.10 9.89 40.56
C ASN A 501 -12.66 10.22 39.11
N PRO A 502 -13.62 10.41 38.19
CA PRO A 502 -13.35 10.47 36.75
C PRO A 502 -12.65 11.75 36.26
N LYS A 503 -12.53 12.81 37.08
CA LYS A 503 -12.20 14.15 36.58
C LYS A 503 -10.72 14.57 36.68
N LYS A 504 -9.85 13.82 37.38
CA LYS A 504 -8.44 14.21 37.56
C LYS A 504 -7.42 13.07 37.60
N ASP A 505 -7.83 11.80 37.54
CA ASP A 505 -6.87 10.69 37.63
C ASP A 505 -6.42 10.20 36.24
N GLU A 506 -5.12 10.28 35.97
CA GLU A 506 -4.46 9.71 34.78
C GLU A 506 -4.64 8.19 34.65
N LYS A 507 -4.93 7.52 35.77
CA LYS A 507 -5.00 6.06 35.88
C LYS A 507 -6.42 5.50 35.80
N TYR A 508 -7.44 6.34 35.66
CA TYR A 508 -8.83 5.87 35.64
C TYR A 508 -9.11 4.90 34.48
N ALA A 509 -9.67 3.74 34.81
CA ALA A 509 -9.86 2.60 33.91
C ALA A 509 -10.77 2.92 32.72
N PHE A 510 -11.74 3.83 32.91
CA PHE A 510 -12.72 4.22 31.90
C PHE A 510 -12.52 5.63 31.34
N ARG A 511 -11.27 6.14 31.30
CA ARG A 511 -10.99 7.35 30.51
C ARG A 511 -11.16 7.04 29.01
N PRO A 512 -11.71 7.99 28.23
CA PRO A 512 -11.87 7.85 26.78
C PRO A 512 -10.58 7.47 26.06
N TYR A 513 -9.46 8.07 26.48
CA TYR A 513 -8.13 7.84 25.91
C TYR A 513 -7.10 7.60 27.01
N PRO A 514 -6.03 6.83 26.72
CA PRO A 514 -4.89 6.72 27.62
C PRO A 514 -4.21 8.08 27.77
N HIS A 515 -3.83 8.46 29.00
CA HIS A 515 -3.24 9.77 29.27
C HIS A 515 -2.06 10.12 28.35
N LYS A 516 -1.17 9.15 28.09
CA LYS A 516 -0.01 9.32 27.20
C LYS A 516 -0.37 9.73 25.76
N TYR A 517 -1.56 9.35 25.28
CA TYR A 517 -1.99 9.57 23.89
C TYR A 517 -3.21 10.49 23.77
N GLU A 518 -3.58 11.17 24.86
CA GLU A 518 -4.78 12.01 24.91
C GLU A 518 -4.69 13.18 23.94
N ASP A 519 -3.54 13.84 23.87
CA ASP A 519 -3.29 14.95 22.95
C ASP A 519 -3.39 14.51 21.48
N GLN A 520 -2.83 13.35 21.11
CA GLN A 520 -2.89 12.80 19.76
C GLN A 520 -4.32 12.38 19.37
N CYS A 521 -5.14 11.96 20.35
CA CYS A 521 -6.53 11.60 20.13
C CYS A 521 -7.48 12.81 20.07
N THR A 522 -7.10 13.93 20.71
CA THR A 522 -7.95 15.14 20.84
C THR A 522 -7.50 16.31 19.97
N CYS A 523 -6.33 16.19 19.33
CA CYS A 523 -5.77 17.24 18.49
C CYS A 523 -6.69 17.66 17.35
N SER A 524 -6.76 18.97 17.14
CA SER A 524 -7.38 19.52 15.95
C SER A 524 -6.45 19.25 14.76
N PRO A 525 -6.95 18.72 13.62
CA PRO A 525 -6.10 18.53 12.46
C PRO A 525 -5.51 19.89 12.09
N THR A 526 -4.18 19.99 11.99
CA THR A 526 -3.58 21.15 11.33
C THR A 526 -4.20 21.15 9.94
N GLN A 527 -4.89 22.22 9.54
CA GLN A 527 -5.34 22.33 8.15
C GLN A 527 -4.10 22.13 7.29
N LEU A 528 -4.04 20.99 6.59
CA LEU A 528 -2.98 20.76 5.63
C LEU A 528 -3.00 21.97 4.71
N THR A 529 -1.85 22.65 4.60
CA THR A 529 -1.74 23.83 3.74
C THR A 529 -2.31 23.48 2.38
N SER A 530 -3.34 24.22 1.96
CA SER A 530 -4.09 23.84 0.77
C SER A 530 -3.16 23.80 -0.44
N ALA A 531 -3.44 22.94 -1.42
CA ALA A 531 -2.58 22.85 -2.60
C ALA A 531 -2.41 24.20 -3.31
N CYS A 532 -3.47 25.02 -3.35
CA CYS A 532 -3.38 26.39 -3.89
C CYS A 532 -2.47 27.30 -3.07
N GLU A 533 -2.53 27.22 -1.74
CA GLU A 533 -1.69 28.05 -0.88
C GLU A 533 -0.21 27.67 -0.98
N ILE A 534 0.09 26.36 -1.13
CA ILE A 534 1.45 25.90 -1.43
C ILE A 534 1.91 26.44 -2.78
N ALA A 535 1.08 26.30 -3.82
CA ALA A 535 1.37 26.81 -5.17
C ALA A 535 1.61 28.33 -5.16
N GLU A 536 0.76 29.09 -4.47
CA GLU A 536 0.90 30.55 -4.36
C GLU A 536 2.20 30.96 -3.67
N LYS A 537 2.51 30.33 -2.53
CA LYS A 537 3.74 30.62 -1.77
C LYS A 537 5.00 30.35 -2.59
N VAL A 538 5.05 29.23 -3.31
CA VAL A 538 6.21 28.93 -4.15
C VAL A 538 6.30 29.88 -5.33
N LEU A 539 5.21 30.16 -6.02
CA LEU A 539 5.23 31.04 -7.20
C LEU A 539 5.64 32.47 -6.84
N LYS A 540 5.13 33.02 -5.73
CA LYS A 540 5.56 34.33 -5.21
C LYS A 540 7.05 34.35 -4.88
N ARG A 541 7.56 33.34 -4.17
CA ARG A 541 8.98 33.21 -3.84
C ARG A 541 9.87 33.21 -5.09
N GLU A 542 9.48 32.47 -6.12
CA GLU A 542 10.26 32.38 -7.36
C GLU A 542 10.13 33.65 -8.23
N ALA A 543 8.97 34.32 -8.20
CA ALA A 543 8.76 35.60 -8.87
C ALA A 543 9.64 36.72 -8.30
N ASP A 544 9.91 36.70 -6.99
CA ASP A 544 10.83 37.65 -6.35
C ASP A 544 12.29 37.43 -6.78
N ASN A 545 12.66 36.17 -7.04
CA ASN A 545 13.94 35.82 -7.67
C ASN A 545 13.94 36.00 -9.20
N LYS A 546 12.91 36.64 -9.77
CA LYS A 546 12.69 36.87 -11.20
C LYS A 546 12.77 35.59 -12.04
N TYR A 547 12.46 34.43 -11.43
CA TYR A 547 12.60 33.12 -12.06
C TYR A 547 14.01 32.82 -12.62
N SER A 548 15.05 33.54 -12.18
CA SER A 548 16.39 33.52 -12.80
C SER A 548 17.04 32.12 -12.78
N ASP A 549 17.07 31.49 -11.60
CA ASP A 549 17.55 30.11 -11.41
C ASP A 549 16.75 29.07 -12.21
N LEU A 550 15.45 29.30 -12.37
CA LEU A 550 14.53 28.37 -13.03
C LEU A 550 14.66 28.43 -14.55
N CYS A 551 14.80 29.65 -15.08
CA CYS A 551 15.11 29.89 -16.49
C CYS A 551 16.44 29.24 -16.89
N ALA A 552 17.47 29.33 -16.04
CA ALA A 552 18.77 28.68 -16.28
C ALA A 552 18.67 27.14 -16.30
N GLN A 553 17.71 26.54 -15.58
CA GLN A 553 17.49 25.09 -15.58
C GLN A 553 16.65 24.62 -16.78
N LYS A 554 15.65 25.41 -17.18
CA LYS A 554 14.78 25.13 -18.34
C LYS A 554 15.49 25.35 -19.68
N PHE A 555 16.42 26.30 -19.77
CA PHE A 555 17.11 26.70 -21.00
C PHE A 555 18.66 26.61 -20.85
N GLU A 556 19.37 25.96 -21.78
CA GLU A 556 20.83 25.76 -21.70
C GLU A 556 21.65 27.04 -21.92
N ASN A 557 22.58 27.36 -21.01
CA ASN A 557 23.68 28.33 -21.19
C ASN A 557 23.25 29.71 -21.72
N GLY A 558 22.06 30.20 -21.36
CA GLY A 558 21.54 31.48 -21.84
C GLY A 558 21.22 31.52 -23.35
N LYS A 559 21.31 30.39 -24.07
CA LYS A 559 20.87 30.27 -25.46
C LYS A 559 19.41 29.79 -25.49
N LYS A 560 18.57 30.54 -26.22
CA LYS A 560 17.10 30.40 -26.33
C LYS A 560 16.60 29.11 -27.02
N THR A 561 17.30 27.97 -26.93
CA THR A 561 16.93 26.75 -27.67
C THR A 561 16.45 25.65 -26.73
N TYR A 562 15.16 25.33 -26.79
CA TYR A 562 14.56 24.17 -26.13
C TYR A 562 15.05 22.87 -26.79
N PRO A 563 15.30 21.78 -26.03
CA PRO A 563 15.86 20.56 -26.60
C PRO A 563 14.88 19.88 -27.58
N GLY A 564 15.43 19.11 -28.52
CA GLY A 564 14.65 18.21 -29.36
C GLY A 564 14.37 16.86 -28.69
N TRP A 565 13.60 16.00 -29.37
CA TRP A 565 13.34 14.63 -28.94
C TRP A 565 14.64 13.84 -28.79
N ASN A 566 14.75 13.06 -27.71
CA ASN A 566 15.96 12.31 -27.39
C ASN A 566 15.69 10.81 -27.39
N CYS A 567 16.16 10.12 -28.43
CA CYS A 567 16.00 8.68 -28.62
C CYS A 567 17.33 7.92 -28.46
N ASN A 568 18.24 8.45 -27.64
CA ASN A 568 19.53 7.81 -27.37
C ASN A 568 19.38 6.76 -26.27
N THR A 569 19.92 5.56 -26.51
CA THR A 569 19.80 4.42 -25.59
C THR A 569 20.39 4.70 -24.20
N ASN A 570 21.42 5.54 -24.12
CA ASN A 570 22.08 5.91 -22.85
C ASN A 570 21.26 6.84 -21.94
N LYS A 571 20.03 7.22 -22.31
CA LYS A 571 19.11 8.02 -21.48
C LYS A 571 18.01 7.21 -20.81
N PHE A 572 17.91 5.91 -21.10
CA PHE A 572 16.87 5.04 -20.59
C PHE A 572 17.44 3.95 -19.70
N LYS A 573 16.58 3.35 -18.88
CA LYS A 573 16.90 2.16 -18.07
C LYS A 573 17.14 0.94 -18.96
N SER A 574 17.82 -0.08 -18.45
CA SER A 574 18.12 -1.32 -19.19
C SER A 574 16.82 -2.02 -19.61
N GLY A 575 16.72 -2.45 -20.87
CA GLY A 575 15.50 -3.07 -21.42
C GLY A 575 14.47 -2.09 -21.98
N GLU A 576 14.70 -0.78 -21.82
CA GLU A 576 13.84 0.28 -22.35
C GLU A 576 14.34 0.86 -23.69
N GLU A 577 15.18 0.12 -24.42
CA GLU A 577 15.79 0.60 -25.67
C GLU A 577 14.75 0.95 -26.74
N ASN A 578 15.07 1.93 -27.60
CA ASN A 578 14.24 2.42 -28.70
C ASN A 578 13.03 3.29 -28.28
N ALA A 579 12.93 3.72 -27.02
CA ALA A 579 12.06 4.84 -26.64
C ALA A 579 12.62 6.21 -27.06
N CYS A 580 11.75 7.21 -27.10
CA CYS A 580 12.10 8.61 -27.32
C CYS A 580 11.56 9.46 -26.17
N MET A 581 12.44 10.18 -25.46
CA MET A 581 12.08 11.03 -24.34
C MET A 581 11.61 12.40 -24.86
N PRO A 582 10.39 12.84 -24.53
CA PRO A 582 9.88 14.14 -24.94
C PRO A 582 10.75 15.29 -24.44
N PRO A 583 10.92 16.36 -25.23
CA PRO A 583 11.55 17.59 -24.77
C PRO A 583 11.01 18.11 -23.43
N ARG A 584 9.70 18.00 -23.23
CA ARG A 584 8.99 18.37 -21.99
C ARG A 584 9.51 17.58 -20.79
N ARG A 585 9.54 16.24 -20.88
CA ARG A 585 10.07 15.37 -19.81
C ARG A 585 11.55 15.62 -19.53
N GLN A 586 12.36 15.88 -20.56
CA GLN A 586 13.79 16.21 -20.40
C GLN A 586 14.02 17.48 -19.58
N LYS A 587 13.07 18.42 -19.61
CA LYS A 587 13.11 19.71 -18.89
C LYS A 587 11.99 19.82 -17.85
N LEU A 588 11.52 18.68 -17.35
CA LEU A 588 10.55 18.62 -16.26
C LEU A 588 11.18 19.21 -15.00
N TYR A 589 10.48 20.11 -14.33
CA TYR A 589 10.99 20.76 -13.14
C TYR A 589 10.97 19.82 -11.93
N LEU A 590 12.17 19.46 -11.44
CA LEU A 590 12.34 18.44 -10.38
C LEU A 590 13.18 18.93 -9.21
N LYS A 591 13.55 20.23 -9.17
CA LYS A 591 14.51 20.79 -8.18
C LYS A 591 14.09 20.48 -6.74
N LYS A 592 12.81 20.69 -6.39
CA LYS A 592 12.32 20.45 -5.01
C LYS A 592 12.33 18.97 -4.63
N LEU A 593 12.13 18.07 -5.58
CA LEU A 593 12.26 16.62 -5.36
C LEU A 593 13.73 16.18 -5.27
N LYS A 594 14.67 16.89 -5.91
CA LYS A 594 16.11 16.65 -5.76
C LYS A 594 16.67 17.19 -4.45
N GLU A 595 16.20 18.36 -4.01
CA GLU A 595 16.56 18.99 -2.73
C GLU A 595 15.95 18.26 -1.53
N PHE A 596 14.91 17.47 -1.74
CA PHE A 596 14.27 16.66 -0.72
C PHE A 596 15.22 15.55 -0.22
N SER A 597 15.64 15.63 1.03
CA SER A 597 16.41 14.57 1.69
C SER A 597 15.50 13.38 2.01
N GLY A 598 15.82 12.18 1.51
CA GLY A 598 15.12 10.94 1.90
C GLY A 598 15.04 10.79 3.42
N GLY A 599 13.92 10.27 3.94
CA GLY A 599 13.65 10.16 5.38
C GLY A 599 12.85 11.32 6.01
N THR A 600 12.46 12.31 5.19
CA THR A 600 11.60 13.43 5.60
C THR A 600 10.09 13.06 5.53
N SER A 601 9.21 13.82 6.21
CA SER A 601 7.77 13.48 6.36
C SER A 601 7.00 13.34 5.03
N LYS A 602 5.90 12.57 5.03
CA LYS A 602 5.03 12.40 3.85
C LYS A 602 4.40 13.71 3.41
N ASN A 603 4.16 14.63 4.34
CA ASN A 603 3.67 15.98 4.05
C ASN A 603 4.69 16.85 3.30
N GLU A 604 5.97 16.73 3.64
CA GLU A 604 7.02 17.44 2.90
C GLU A 604 7.19 16.88 1.49
N LEU A 605 7.07 15.56 1.32
CA LEU A 605 7.02 14.95 0.00
C LEU A 605 5.83 15.49 -0.83
N ARG A 606 4.64 15.57 -0.22
CA ARG A 606 3.43 16.15 -0.85
C ARG A 606 3.70 17.60 -1.29
N LYS A 607 4.27 18.40 -0.39
CA LYS A 607 4.63 19.79 -0.67
C LYS A 607 5.62 19.89 -1.82
N ALA A 608 6.67 19.07 -1.84
CA ALA A 608 7.68 19.09 -2.90
C ALA A 608 7.08 18.75 -4.28
N PHE A 609 6.17 17.79 -4.37
CA PHE A 609 5.45 17.48 -5.61
C PHE A 609 4.55 18.63 -6.06
N ILE A 610 3.77 19.23 -5.15
CA ILE A 610 2.91 20.38 -5.46
C ILE A 610 3.75 21.57 -5.93
N GLU A 611 4.85 21.87 -5.25
CA GLU A 611 5.76 22.95 -5.66
C GLU A 611 6.35 22.69 -7.04
N CYS A 612 6.77 21.45 -7.33
CA CYS A 612 7.29 21.11 -8.64
C CYS A 612 6.24 21.25 -9.74
N ALA A 613 5.05 20.71 -9.52
CA ALA A 613 3.96 20.71 -10.48
C ALA A 613 3.41 22.13 -10.75
N ALA A 614 3.33 22.98 -9.72
CA ALA A 614 2.91 24.38 -9.86
C ALA A 614 3.90 25.18 -10.73
N ILE A 615 5.20 25.10 -10.42
CA ILE A 615 6.25 25.77 -11.20
C ILE A 615 6.25 25.27 -12.65
N GLU A 616 6.20 23.94 -12.84
CA GLU A 616 6.16 23.34 -14.18
C GLU A 616 4.99 23.88 -15.01
N THR A 617 3.82 24.02 -14.39
CA THR A 617 2.59 24.46 -15.07
C THR A 617 2.72 25.89 -15.58
N VAL A 618 3.25 26.82 -14.77
CA VAL A 618 3.47 28.22 -15.19
C VAL A 618 4.44 28.30 -16.37
N PHE A 619 5.55 27.55 -16.31
CA PHE A 619 6.51 27.51 -17.42
C PHE A 619 5.93 26.89 -18.69
N ALA A 620 5.19 25.79 -18.55
CA ALA A 620 4.54 25.14 -19.67
C ALA A 620 3.53 26.08 -20.32
N TRP A 621 2.72 26.80 -19.54
CA TRP A 621 1.76 27.77 -20.05
C TRP A 621 2.43 28.92 -20.79
N HIS A 622 3.45 29.54 -20.19
CA HIS A 622 4.21 30.61 -20.84
C HIS A 622 4.84 30.13 -22.16
N LYS A 623 5.43 28.94 -22.18
CA LYS A 623 5.99 28.35 -23.40
C LYS A 623 4.90 28.09 -24.45
N PHE A 624 3.76 27.52 -24.04
CA PHE A 624 2.64 27.25 -24.94
C PHE A 624 2.15 28.52 -25.63
N LYS A 625 1.97 29.62 -24.88
CA LYS A 625 1.62 30.93 -25.47
C LYS A 625 2.65 31.41 -26.48
N LYS A 626 3.95 31.30 -26.16
CA LYS A 626 5.03 31.70 -27.07
C LYS A 626 5.13 30.83 -28.32
N ASP A 627 4.87 29.53 -28.20
CA ASP A 627 4.82 28.61 -29.35
C ASP A 627 3.65 28.99 -30.27
N ILE A 628 2.46 29.27 -29.72
CA ILE A 628 1.29 29.73 -30.51
C ILE A 628 1.54 31.11 -31.15
N GLU A 629 2.11 32.09 -30.43
CA GLU A 629 2.49 33.38 -31.01
C GLU A 629 3.43 33.21 -32.21
N LYS A 630 4.41 32.31 -32.09
CA LYS A 630 5.35 32.01 -33.16
C LYS A 630 4.64 31.33 -34.33
N GLU A 631 3.79 30.34 -34.07
CA GLU A 631 2.98 29.69 -35.11
C GLU A 631 2.09 30.70 -35.83
N ASN A 632 1.45 31.63 -35.12
CA ASN A 632 0.60 32.66 -35.70
C ASN A 632 1.40 33.67 -36.54
N LYS A 633 2.61 34.06 -36.11
CA LYS A 633 3.51 34.88 -36.94
C LYS A 633 3.92 34.13 -38.21
N GLU A 634 4.31 32.87 -38.08
CA GLU A 634 4.68 32.02 -39.22
C GLU A 634 3.49 31.75 -40.16
N LYS A 635 2.24 31.81 -39.66
CA LYS A 635 1.01 31.69 -40.47
C LYS A 635 0.57 33.02 -41.09
N ALA A 636 0.80 34.15 -40.42
CA ALA A 636 0.49 35.48 -40.95
C ALA A 636 1.39 35.84 -42.15
N GLU A 637 2.57 35.24 -42.25
CA GLU A 637 3.45 35.31 -43.43
C GLU A 637 2.94 34.48 -44.62
N THR A 638 1.83 33.74 -44.47
CA THR A 638 1.38 32.71 -45.44
C THR A 638 -0.02 32.89 -46.05
N ASP A 639 -0.72 34.01 -45.81
CA ASP A 639 -2.01 34.38 -46.43
C ASP A 639 -3.10 33.27 -46.57
N GLU A 640 -3.15 32.25 -45.69
CA GLU A 640 -4.26 31.28 -45.65
C GLU A 640 -5.45 31.85 -44.83
N GLU A 641 -6.39 32.54 -45.49
CA GLU A 641 -7.72 32.82 -44.95
C GLU A 641 -8.54 31.52 -44.89
N GLY A 642 -8.71 30.92 -43.70
CA GLY A 642 -9.58 29.74 -43.58
C GLY A 642 -9.51 28.88 -42.32
N TYR A 643 -8.88 29.32 -41.23
CA TYR A 643 -8.96 28.64 -39.93
C TYR A 643 -9.11 29.69 -38.83
N LEU A 644 -10.06 29.51 -37.91
CA LEU A 644 -10.24 30.39 -36.74
C LEU A 644 -8.96 30.34 -35.89
N SER A 645 -8.06 31.29 -36.13
CA SER A 645 -6.81 31.46 -35.40
C SER A 645 -7.13 32.05 -34.03
N LEU A 646 -7.09 31.24 -32.98
CA LEU A 646 -7.16 31.73 -31.60
C LEU A 646 -5.96 32.67 -31.34
N GLY A 647 -6.24 33.95 -31.11
CA GLY A 647 -5.24 34.92 -30.67
C GLY A 647 -4.80 34.63 -29.22
N GLU A 648 -3.69 35.25 -28.78
CA GLU A 648 -3.28 35.19 -27.36
C GLU A 648 -4.42 35.66 -26.42
N LYS A 649 -5.21 36.62 -26.91
CA LYS A 649 -6.43 37.11 -26.25
C LYS A 649 -7.50 36.03 -26.14
N ASP A 650 -7.78 35.28 -27.20
CA ASP A 650 -8.80 34.22 -27.16
C ASP A 650 -8.41 33.04 -26.25
N LEU A 651 -7.11 32.72 -26.16
CA LEU A 651 -6.60 31.71 -25.22
C LEU A 651 -6.72 32.16 -23.76
N GLN A 652 -6.47 33.44 -23.50
CA GLN A 652 -6.63 34.02 -22.17
C GLN A 652 -8.12 34.13 -21.79
N ASP A 653 -8.97 34.54 -22.73
CA ASP A 653 -10.42 34.64 -22.54
C ASP A 653 -11.03 33.24 -22.25
N GLN A 654 -10.62 32.19 -22.97
CA GLN A 654 -11.01 30.80 -22.65
C GLN A 654 -10.62 30.41 -21.22
N LEU A 655 -9.39 30.75 -20.82
CA LEU A 655 -8.89 30.47 -19.48
C LEU A 655 -9.74 31.19 -18.42
N GLU A 656 -10.09 32.47 -18.63
CA GLU A 656 -10.93 33.29 -17.72
C GLU A 656 -12.31 32.67 -17.44
N PHE A 657 -12.91 32.02 -18.44
CA PHE A 657 -14.14 31.22 -18.27
C PHE A 657 -13.90 29.83 -17.63
N GLY A 658 -12.67 29.52 -17.22
CA GLY A 658 -12.26 28.26 -16.62
C GLY A 658 -12.13 27.11 -17.63
N GLN A 659 -11.99 27.41 -18.93
CA GLN A 659 -11.77 26.41 -19.97
C GLN A 659 -10.29 26.35 -20.33
N ILE A 660 -9.66 25.20 -20.10
CA ILE A 660 -8.26 24.98 -20.47
C ILE A 660 -8.20 24.55 -21.94
N PRO A 661 -7.44 25.24 -22.81
CA PRO A 661 -7.27 24.83 -24.21
C PRO A 661 -6.86 23.37 -24.31
N GLU A 662 -7.51 22.58 -25.18
CA GLU A 662 -7.34 21.12 -25.24
C GLU A 662 -5.87 20.71 -25.43
N ASP A 663 -5.13 21.39 -26.31
CA ASP A 663 -3.71 21.08 -26.58
C ASP A 663 -2.83 21.31 -25.35
N PHE A 664 -3.12 22.34 -24.57
CA PHE A 664 -2.41 22.61 -23.32
C PHE A 664 -2.82 21.63 -22.21
N LYS A 665 -4.10 21.28 -22.15
CA LYS A 665 -4.62 20.26 -21.22
C LYS A 665 -3.93 18.91 -21.41
N ARG A 666 -3.66 18.51 -22.67
CA ARG A 666 -2.85 17.32 -22.99
C ARG A 666 -1.44 17.41 -22.39
N GLN A 667 -0.77 18.56 -22.52
CA GLN A 667 0.55 18.77 -21.90
C GLN A 667 0.52 18.64 -20.38
N MET A 668 -0.53 19.12 -19.73
CA MET A 668 -0.72 18.93 -18.29
C MET A 668 -0.93 17.45 -17.92
N PHE A 669 -1.71 16.70 -18.70
CA PHE A 669 -1.91 15.26 -18.50
C PHE A 669 -0.59 14.48 -18.62
N TYR A 670 0.21 14.73 -19.66
CA TYR A 670 1.53 14.12 -19.81
C TYR A 670 2.45 14.45 -18.62
N THR A 671 2.44 15.71 -18.17
CA THR A 671 3.24 16.18 -17.03
C THR A 671 2.83 15.52 -15.71
N PHE A 672 1.54 15.50 -15.40
CA PHE A 672 1.02 14.87 -14.19
C PHE A 672 1.35 13.38 -14.13
N THR A 673 1.19 12.69 -15.27
CA THR A 673 1.47 11.26 -15.36
C THR A 673 2.95 10.93 -15.33
N ASP A 674 3.84 11.80 -15.83
CA ASP A 674 5.27 11.66 -15.63
C ASP A 674 5.66 11.83 -14.15
N TYR A 675 5.10 12.81 -13.43
CA TYR A 675 5.30 12.91 -11.96
C TYR A 675 4.82 11.65 -11.23
N LYS A 676 3.69 11.07 -11.65
CA LYS A 676 3.18 9.80 -11.12
C LYS A 676 4.16 8.67 -11.32
N ASP A 677 4.68 8.50 -12.54
CA ASP A 677 5.61 7.41 -12.83
C ASP A 677 6.94 7.59 -12.11
N ILE A 678 7.42 8.82 -11.94
CA ILE A 678 8.58 9.12 -11.08
C ILE A 678 8.31 8.69 -9.62
N PHE A 679 7.12 9.02 -9.07
CA PHE A 679 6.76 8.64 -7.70
C PHE A 679 6.73 7.11 -7.48
N PHE A 680 6.20 6.37 -8.45
CA PHE A 680 6.15 4.90 -8.39
C PHE A 680 7.44 4.21 -8.83
N GLY A 681 8.50 4.95 -9.20
CA GLY A 681 9.73 4.39 -9.76
C GLY A 681 9.55 3.68 -11.11
N LYS A 682 8.46 4.01 -11.81
CA LYS A 682 8.10 3.47 -13.13
C LYS A 682 8.61 4.33 -14.29
N ASP A 683 9.22 5.47 -13.98
CA ASP A 683 9.84 6.30 -15.01
C ASP A 683 10.93 5.52 -15.74
N ILE A 684 10.90 5.52 -17.07
CA ILE A 684 11.83 4.73 -17.90
C ILE A 684 13.15 5.45 -18.18
N GLY A 685 13.28 6.71 -17.75
CA GLY A 685 14.52 7.49 -17.81
C GLY A 685 15.52 7.03 -16.76
N ASN A 686 16.81 7.08 -17.09
CA ASN A 686 17.88 6.73 -16.15
C ASN A 686 18.36 7.92 -15.29
N ASP A 687 17.78 9.10 -15.48
CA ASP A 687 18.13 10.36 -14.81
C ASP A 687 17.41 10.55 -13.47
N MET A 688 16.52 9.62 -13.08
CA MET A 688 15.65 9.74 -11.90
C MET A 688 16.12 8.97 -10.67
N LYS A 689 17.25 8.25 -10.75
CA LYS A 689 17.69 7.31 -9.70
C LYS A 689 17.76 7.94 -8.30
N ASP A 690 18.30 9.14 -8.17
CA ASP A 690 18.46 9.81 -6.87
C ASP A 690 17.10 10.21 -6.27
N ILE A 691 16.19 10.71 -7.12
CA ILE A 691 14.83 11.09 -6.70
C ILE A 691 14.04 9.83 -6.30
N GLU A 692 14.14 8.76 -7.09
CA GLU A 692 13.48 7.48 -6.79
C GLU A 692 13.94 6.91 -5.45
N ASN A 693 15.23 7.02 -5.13
CA ASN A 693 15.77 6.63 -3.83
C ASN A 693 15.20 7.52 -2.70
N ASN A 694 15.27 8.84 -2.84
CA ASN A 694 14.76 9.78 -1.83
C ASN A 694 13.27 9.56 -1.53
N ILE A 695 12.46 9.30 -2.56
CA ILE A 695 11.03 8.97 -2.41
C ILE A 695 10.88 7.64 -1.69
N SER A 696 11.68 6.63 -2.07
CA SER A 696 11.62 5.30 -1.46
C SER A 696 11.92 5.33 0.04
N ASP A 697 12.89 6.14 0.46
CA ASP A 697 13.30 6.27 1.85
C ASP A 697 12.17 6.80 2.77
N VAL A 698 11.19 7.53 2.23
CA VAL A 698 9.99 7.98 2.97
C VAL A 698 9.10 6.81 3.41
N PHE A 699 9.15 5.68 2.71
CA PHE A 699 8.23 4.55 2.92
C PHE A 699 8.90 3.30 3.54
N GLN A 700 10.23 3.28 3.72
CA GLN A 700 11.01 2.09 4.14
C GLN A 700 10.80 1.62 5.61
N ASN A 701 10.19 2.41 6.50
CA ASN A 701 10.10 2.10 7.94
C ASN A 701 8.92 1.18 8.36
N SER A 702 8.46 0.21 7.55
CA SER A 702 7.26 -0.57 7.93
C SER A 702 7.11 -1.99 7.37
N VAL A 703 6.39 -2.82 8.14
CA VAL A 703 6.25 -4.30 8.02
C VAL A 703 5.32 -4.77 6.87
N GLN A 704 4.85 -3.89 5.97
CA GLN A 704 3.98 -4.23 4.82
C GLN A 704 4.70 -3.96 3.48
N LYS A 705 4.29 -4.62 2.39
CA LYS A 705 4.84 -4.38 1.04
C LYS A 705 4.71 -2.89 0.67
N ASP A 706 5.84 -2.26 0.34
CA ASP A 706 6.00 -0.83 0.01
C ASP A 706 4.96 -0.29 -1.00
N ASP A 707 4.53 -1.13 -1.95
CA ASP A 707 3.60 -0.77 -3.03
C ASP A 707 2.22 -0.29 -2.56
N ASP A 708 1.62 -0.92 -1.55
CA ASP A 708 0.26 -0.56 -1.08
C ASP A 708 0.25 0.82 -0.41
N LYS A 709 1.34 1.19 0.27
CA LYS A 709 1.48 2.49 0.93
C LYS A 709 1.66 3.62 -0.07
N ARG A 710 2.50 3.41 -1.08
CA ARG A 710 2.68 4.36 -2.17
C ARG A 710 1.38 4.57 -2.93
N LYS A 711 0.63 3.48 -3.19
CA LYS A 711 -0.67 3.56 -3.85
C LYS A 711 -1.66 4.41 -3.06
N ASN A 712 -1.84 4.12 -1.77
CA ASN A 712 -2.73 4.89 -0.89
C ASN A 712 -2.29 6.35 -0.79
N TRP A 713 -0.98 6.62 -0.71
CA TRP A 713 -0.47 7.98 -0.69
C TRP A 713 -0.80 8.73 -1.99
N TRP A 714 -0.58 8.13 -3.16
CA TRP A 714 -0.89 8.78 -4.43
C TRP A 714 -2.39 8.99 -4.64
N GLU A 715 -3.24 8.04 -4.23
CA GLU A 715 -4.70 8.21 -4.30
C GLU A 715 -5.18 9.39 -3.45
N ASN A 716 -4.53 9.62 -2.30
CA ASN A 716 -4.85 10.75 -1.41
C ASN A 716 -4.24 12.08 -1.88
N ASN A 717 -3.04 12.08 -2.46
CA ASN A 717 -2.27 13.30 -2.73
C ASN A 717 -2.20 13.67 -4.23
N GLY A 718 -2.47 12.74 -5.14
CA GLY A 718 -2.48 12.99 -6.58
C GLY A 718 -3.50 14.07 -6.98
N LYS A 719 -4.67 14.06 -6.34
CA LYS A 719 -5.68 15.12 -6.48
C LYS A 719 -5.16 16.50 -6.04
N ASP A 720 -4.31 16.54 -5.01
CA ASP A 720 -3.72 17.79 -4.52
C ASP A 720 -2.62 18.30 -5.44
N ILE A 721 -1.83 17.40 -6.04
CA ILE A 721 -0.83 17.75 -7.06
C ILE A 721 -1.53 18.36 -8.27
N TRP A 722 -2.58 17.70 -8.79
CA TRP A 722 -3.39 18.23 -9.89
C TRP A 722 -4.04 19.58 -9.54
N LYS A 723 -4.61 19.68 -8.34
CA LYS A 723 -5.17 20.95 -7.85
C LYS A 723 -4.10 22.04 -7.80
N GLY A 724 -2.88 21.73 -7.35
CA GLY A 724 -1.73 22.64 -7.39
C GLY A 724 -1.41 23.15 -8.79
N MET A 725 -1.45 22.28 -9.80
CA MET A 725 -1.30 22.67 -11.22
C MET A 725 -2.41 23.63 -11.66
N LEU A 726 -3.67 23.36 -11.33
CA LEU A 726 -4.80 24.25 -11.66
C LEU A 726 -4.69 25.61 -10.97
N CYS A 727 -4.34 25.64 -9.68
CA CYS A 727 -4.17 26.92 -8.97
C CYS A 727 -3.00 27.72 -9.59
N ALA A 728 -1.92 27.05 -10.03
CA ALA A 728 -0.81 27.69 -10.69
C ALA A 728 -1.21 28.36 -12.03
N LEU A 729 -2.20 27.86 -12.76
CA LEU A 729 -2.72 28.53 -13.96
C LEU A 729 -3.47 29.82 -13.67
N SER A 730 -4.00 29.98 -12.46
CA SER A 730 -4.63 31.23 -12.04
C SER A 730 -3.62 32.30 -11.58
N TYR A 731 -2.33 31.97 -11.58
CA TYR A 731 -1.28 32.89 -11.17
C TYR A 731 -0.89 33.81 -12.33
N ASP A 732 -0.98 35.11 -12.10
CA ASP A 732 -0.52 36.13 -13.02
C ASP A 732 0.93 36.50 -12.68
N THR A 733 1.82 36.32 -13.65
CA THR A 733 3.26 36.56 -13.50
C THR A 733 3.63 38.05 -13.45
N ASP A 734 2.77 38.93 -13.97
CA ASP A 734 3.01 40.38 -14.02
C ASP A 734 2.55 41.04 -12.71
N THR A 735 1.34 40.71 -12.26
CA THR A 735 0.81 41.22 -10.97
C THR A 735 1.33 40.45 -9.75
N LYS A 736 1.90 39.26 -9.96
CA LYS A 736 2.38 38.32 -8.93
C LYS A 736 1.30 37.82 -7.98
N GLU A 737 0.03 37.86 -8.40
CA GLU A 737 -1.13 37.46 -7.61
C GLU A 737 -1.92 36.32 -8.25
N MET A 738 -2.65 35.55 -7.45
CA MET A 738 -3.61 34.58 -7.97
C MET A 738 -4.96 35.24 -8.21
N ASN A 739 -5.49 35.09 -9.43
CA ASN A 739 -6.86 35.48 -9.72
C ASN A 739 -7.83 34.48 -9.08
N ASN A 740 -8.50 34.92 -8.00
CA ASN A 740 -9.39 34.06 -7.22
C ASN A 740 -10.60 33.56 -8.01
N GLN A 741 -11.18 34.37 -8.89
CA GLN A 741 -12.35 33.96 -9.68
C GLN A 741 -11.95 32.88 -10.69
N LEU A 742 -10.84 33.10 -11.40
CA LEU A 742 -10.26 32.13 -12.32
C LEU A 742 -9.89 30.82 -11.60
N ARG A 743 -9.27 30.91 -10.42
CA ARG A 743 -8.94 29.75 -9.59
C ARG A 743 -10.16 28.90 -9.24
N ILE A 744 -11.27 29.54 -8.86
CA ILE A 744 -12.52 28.85 -8.55
C ILE A 744 -13.09 28.18 -9.81
N ASN A 745 -13.13 28.90 -10.94
CA ASN A 745 -13.62 28.37 -12.20
C ASN A 745 -12.82 27.15 -12.67
N LEU A 746 -11.48 27.23 -12.67
CA LEU A 746 -10.59 26.13 -13.08
C LEU A 746 -10.73 24.91 -12.17
N THR A 747 -10.72 25.12 -10.85
CA THR A 747 -10.82 24.01 -9.88
C THR A 747 -12.19 23.36 -9.83
N THR A 748 -13.25 24.05 -10.28
CA THR A 748 -14.60 23.49 -10.39
C THR A 748 -14.79 22.75 -11.72
N ASN A 749 -14.35 23.33 -12.83
CA ASN A 749 -14.60 22.79 -14.17
C ASN A 749 -13.62 21.68 -14.59
N SER A 750 -12.43 21.63 -13.99
CA SER A 750 -11.36 20.67 -14.34
C SER A 750 -10.93 19.80 -13.14
N ASP A 751 -11.88 19.41 -12.28
CA ASP A 751 -11.60 18.54 -11.12
C ASP A 751 -10.91 17.23 -11.54
N TYR A 752 -10.04 16.72 -10.67
CA TYR A 752 -9.27 15.50 -10.89
C TYR A 752 -10.11 14.29 -11.33
N ASN A 753 -11.33 14.16 -10.79
CA ASN A 753 -12.19 13.00 -11.07
C ASN A 753 -13.03 13.16 -12.35
N SER A 754 -13.26 14.39 -12.80
CA SER A 754 -14.16 14.69 -13.92
C SER A 754 -13.42 15.11 -15.18
N VAL A 755 -12.20 15.62 -15.08
CA VAL A 755 -11.44 16.16 -16.22
C VAL A 755 -11.13 15.07 -17.24
N LYS A 756 -11.43 15.37 -18.51
CA LYS A 756 -11.29 14.47 -19.65
C LYS A 756 -10.59 15.15 -20.82
N LEU A 757 -9.88 14.35 -21.61
CA LEU A 757 -9.43 14.71 -22.94
C LEU A 757 -10.47 14.26 -23.96
N THR A 758 -10.92 15.18 -24.81
CA THR A 758 -11.88 14.91 -25.89
C THR A 758 -11.14 14.70 -27.22
N SER A 759 -11.74 13.88 -28.09
CA SER A 759 -11.28 13.64 -29.46
C SER A 759 -12.19 14.36 -30.45
N ASN A 760 -11.63 14.88 -31.54
CA ASN A 760 -12.41 15.41 -32.67
C ASN A 760 -13.30 14.36 -33.36
N SER A 761 -12.96 13.07 -33.26
CA SER A 761 -13.72 11.98 -33.90
C SER A 761 -15.01 11.60 -33.15
N ASP A 762 -15.08 11.88 -31.85
CA ASP A 762 -16.25 11.65 -31.02
C ASP A 762 -16.19 12.53 -29.75
N PRO A 763 -16.88 13.69 -29.73
CA PRO A 763 -16.91 14.60 -28.59
C PRO A 763 -17.53 13.99 -27.33
N SER A 764 -18.22 12.85 -27.45
CA SER A 764 -18.93 12.18 -26.35
C SER A 764 -18.09 11.13 -25.60
N SER A 765 -16.98 10.66 -26.17
CA SER A 765 -16.07 9.66 -25.57
C SER A 765 -14.73 10.25 -25.12
N GLY A 766 -14.74 10.99 -24.00
CA GLY A 766 -13.53 11.55 -23.40
C GLY A 766 -12.80 10.59 -22.45
N THR A 767 -11.45 10.54 -22.51
CA THR A 767 -10.62 9.76 -21.57
C THR A 767 -10.33 10.56 -20.30
N THR A 768 -10.62 10.00 -19.13
CA THR A 768 -10.37 10.67 -17.83
C THR A 768 -8.87 10.73 -17.49
N LEU A 769 -8.45 11.70 -16.66
CA LEU A 769 -7.06 11.77 -16.19
C LEU A 769 -6.61 10.49 -15.48
N SER A 770 -7.48 9.91 -14.64
CA SER A 770 -7.19 8.66 -13.93
C SER A 770 -6.97 7.48 -14.87
N GLU A 771 -7.76 7.39 -15.95
CA GLU A 771 -7.62 6.37 -16.98
C GLU A 771 -6.38 6.58 -17.84
N PHE A 772 -6.14 7.81 -18.28
CA PHE A 772 -4.93 8.19 -19.01
C PHE A 772 -3.66 7.87 -18.20
N ALA A 773 -3.71 8.05 -16.88
CA ALA A 773 -2.63 7.71 -15.96
C ALA A 773 -2.39 6.20 -15.75
N LYS A 774 -3.22 5.32 -16.33
CA LYS A 774 -2.98 3.86 -16.36
C LYS A 774 -2.16 3.44 -17.59
N THR A 775 -2.19 4.23 -18.66
CA THR A 775 -1.42 3.98 -19.88
C THR A 775 0.08 3.99 -19.56
N PRO A 776 0.87 2.99 -19.96
CA PRO A 776 2.31 2.96 -19.76
C PRO A 776 3.03 4.21 -20.30
N GLN A 777 4.08 4.66 -19.60
CA GLN A 777 4.79 5.90 -19.94
C GLN A 777 5.26 5.96 -21.39
N PHE A 778 5.84 4.87 -21.90
CA PHE A 778 6.28 4.77 -23.29
C PHE A 778 5.16 5.08 -24.29
N LEU A 779 3.96 4.51 -24.09
CA LEU A 779 2.83 4.74 -25.01
C LEU A 779 2.35 6.19 -24.95
N ARG A 780 2.36 6.80 -23.76
CA ARG A 780 2.02 8.23 -23.62
C ARG A 780 3.03 9.13 -24.34
N TRP A 781 4.33 8.85 -24.22
CA TRP A 781 5.35 9.60 -24.96
C TRP A 781 5.25 9.39 -26.48
N PHE A 782 4.85 8.21 -26.93
CA PHE A 782 4.64 7.95 -28.37
C PHE A 782 3.40 8.70 -28.89
N GLN A 783 2.34 8.81 -28.09
CA GLN A 783 1.20 9.69 -28.37
C GLN A 783 1.64 11.17 -28.45
N GLU A 784 2.39 11.67 -27.46
CA GLU A 784 2.94 13.04 -27.46
C GLU A 784 3.83 13.29 -28.70
N TRP A 785 4.60 12.29 -29.13
CA TRP A 785 5.43 12.36 -30.34
C TRP A 785 4.57 12.48 -31.61
N SER A 786 3.49 11.71 -31.73
CA SER A 786 2.61 11.74 -32.89
C SER A 786 1.88 13.08 -33.03
N GLU A 787 1.40 13.64 -31.91
CA GLU A 787 0.75 14.95 -31.86
C GLU A 787 1.72 16.06 -32.28
N ASP A 788 2.92 16.07 -31.71
CA ASP A 788 3.99 17.02 -32.09
C ASP A 788 4.40 16.85 -33.56
N PHE A 789 4.50 15.62 -34.06
CA PHE A 789 4.82 15.32 -35.44
C PHE A 789 3.78 15.92 -36.40
N CYS A 790 2.49 15.62 -36.19
CA CYS A 790 1.42 16.07 -37.07
C CYS A 790 1.30 17.59 -37.10
N ARG A 791 1.36 18.25 -35.93
CA ARG A 791 1.35 19.73 -35.87
C ARG A 791 2.50 20.34 -36.66
N ASN A 792 3.73 19.86 -36.43
CA ASN A 792 4.91 20.37 -37.14
C ASN A 792 4.89 20.05 -38.64
N LYS A 793 4.37 18.88 -39.03
CA LYS A 793 4.23 18.49 -40.44
C LYS A 793 3.29 19.46 -41.16
N ASN A 794 2.11 19.73 -40.59
CA ASN A 794 1.13 20.64 -41.19
C ASN A 794 1.72 22.05 -41.38
N MET A 795 2.42 22.57 -40.38
CA MET A 795 3.09 23.88 -40.48
C MET A 795 4.17 23.92 -41.56
N LYS A 796 4.99 22.87 -41.66
CA LYS A 796 6.06 22.77 -42.67
C LYS A 796 5.51 22.60 -44.09
N ILE A 797 4.46 21.80 -44.26
CA ILE A 797 3.78 21.64 -45.55
C ILE A 797 3.12 22.95 -45.96
N GLY A 798 2.47 23.68 -45.04
CA GLY A 798 1.97 25.03 -45.30
C GLY A 798 3.06 25.95 -45.86
N LYS A 799 4.21 26.03 -45.20
CA LYS A 799 5.36 26.82 -45.70
C LYS A 799 5.84 26.39 -47.09
N ILE A 800 5.92 25.09 -47.35
CA ILE A 800 6.29 24.57 -48.67
C ILE A 800 5.27 25.00 -49.73
N ILE A 801 3.96 24.90 -49.43
CA ILE A 801 2.91 25.32 -50.37
C ILE A 801 3.09 26.79 -50.72
N ASN A 802 3.33 27.65 -49.73
CA ASN A 802 3.48 29.10 -49.97
C ASN A 802 4.77 29.47 -50.71
N GLU A 803 5.86 28.73 -50.53
CA GLU A 803 7.07 29.04 -51.30
C GLU A 803 7.10 28.37 -52.68
N CYS A 804 6.37 27.26 -52.87
CA CYS A 804 6.45 26.45 -54.09
C CYS A 804 5.25 26.59 -55.03
N ARG A 805 4.07 26.99 -54.54
CA ARG A 805 2.79 26.98 -55.24
C ARG A 805 1.93 28.21 -54.85
N SER A 806 2.52 29.40 -54.86
CA SER A 806 1.83 30.63 -54.44
C SER A 806 1.13 31.36 -55.59
N ASP A 807 0.24 32.30 -55.24
CA ASP A 807 -0.39 33.22 -56.19
C ASP A 807 0.54 34.36 -56.66
N THR A 808 1.80 34.40 -56.20
CA THR A 808 2.78 35.44 -56.59
C THR A 808 3.40 35.13 -57.96
N GLU A 809 3.52 36.15 -58.82
CA GLU A 809 4.19 36.06 -60.12
C GLU A 809 5.65 35.57 -59.95
N GLY A 810 6.07 34.58 -60.75
CA GLY A 810 7.38 33.90 -60.59
C GLY A 810 7.42 32.76 -59.54
N LYS A 811 6.36 32.57 -58.74
CA LYS A 811 6.25 31.51 -57.71
C LYS A 811 5.00 30.63 -57.85
N MET A 812 4.32 30.69 -59.00
CA MET A 812 3.12 29.88 -59.27
C MET A 812 3.41 28.38 -59.30
N TYR A 813 4.60 27.97 -59.77
CA TYR A 813 4.99 26.57 -59.78
C TYR A 813 6.52 26.41 -59.74
N CYS A 814 7.07 26.17 -58.56
CA CYS A 814 8.50 25.93 -58.36
C CYS A 814 8.88 24.45 -58.24
N SER A 815 10.08 24.08 -58.67
CA SER A 815 10.63 22.75 -58.40
C SER A 815 11.37 22.68 -57.06
N VAL A 816 11.54 21.47 -56.56
CA VAL A 816 12.40 21.14 -55.40
C VAL A 816 13.86 21.58 -55.57
N ASP A 817 14.29 21.75 -56.82
CA ASP A 817 15.64 22.20 -57.18
C ASP A 817 15.72 23.72 -57.36
N GLY A 818 14.61 24.45 -57.18
CA GLY A 818 14.54 25.91 -57.21
C GLY A 818 14.23 26.51 -58.58
N TYR A 819 13.62 25.74 -59.48
CA TYR A 819 13.27 26.22 -60.83
C TYR A 819 11.83 26.71 -60.92
N ASP A 820 11.62 27.83 -61.60
CA ASP A 820 10.29 28.24 -62.04
C ASP A 820 9.86 27.40 -63.26
N CYS A 821 8.87 26.52 -63.04
CA CYS A 821 8.36 25.61 -64.06
C CYS A 821 7.43 26.31 -65.06
N THR A 822 7.01 27.55 -64.80
CA THR A 822 6.12 28.35 -65.66
C THR A 822 6.85 29.04 -66.81
N ARG A 823 8.18 29.11 -66.72
CA ARG A 823 9.04 29.72 -67.75
C ARG A 823 8.92 29.04 -69.11
N ASN A 824 9.23 29.83 -70.14
CA ASN A 824 9.29 29.34 -71.51
C ASN A 824 10.35 28.23 -71.65
N ASP A 825 10.23 27.49 -72.75
CA ASP A 825 11.03 26.28 -72.92
C ASP A 825 12.53 26.51 -73.15
N THR A 826 12.92 27.66 -73.67
CA THR A 826 14.34 27.97 -73.88
C THR A 826 14.98 28.30 -72.53
N ASP A 827 14.31 29.13 -71.73
CA ASP A 827 14.81 29.61 -70.44
C ASP A 827 14.87 28.51 -69.38
N ARG A 828 13.90 27.58 -69.35
CA ARG A 828 13.91 26.45 -68.41
C ARG A 828 15.10 25.49 -68.60
N ASN A 829 15.64 25.42 -69.82
CA ASN A 829 16.72 24.49 -70.17
C ASN A 829 18.11 25.16 -70.18
N GLU A 830 18.18 26.49 -70.25
CA GLU A 830 19.43 27.24 -70.48
C GLU A 830 19.81 28.18 -69.32
N VAL A 831 18.84 28.67 -68.53
CA VAL A 831 19.09 29.60 -67.42
C VAL A 831 19.37 28.85 -66.11
N PHE A 832 20.47 29.19 -65.44
CA PHE A 832 20.77 28.73 -64.09
C PHE A 832 19.72 29.30 -63.11
N VAL A 833 19.27 28.44 -62.19
CA VAL A 833 18.33 28.66 -61.07
C VAL A 833 17.91 30.12 -60.85
N ASP A 834 16.60 30.33 -60.91
CA ASP A 834 15.98 31.63 -60.74
C ASP A 834 15.98 32.07 -59.27
N LEU A 835 16.20 33.36 -59.02
CA LEU A 835 16.17 33.94 -57.66
C LEU A 835 14.80 33.71 -56.98
N ASP A 836 13.74 33.57 -57.77
CA ASP A 836 12.35 33.58 -57.32
C ASP A 836 11.89 32.25 -56.70
N CYS A 837 12.36 31.10 -57.21
CA CYS A 837 12.00 29.76 -56.70
C CYS A 837 13.02 29.16 -55.73
N ARG A 838 14.09 29.90 -55.39
CA ARG A 838 15.14 29.45 -54.46
C ARG A 838 14.60 29.04 -53.08
N LEU A 839 13.65 29.81 -52.53
CA LEU A 839 13.08 29.56 -51.20
C LEU A 839 12.31 28.22 -51.15
N CYS A 840 11.64 27.83 -52.23
CA CYS A 840 11.02 26.51 -52.37
C CYS A 840 12.06 25.39 -52.18
N GLY A 841 13.19 25.48 -52.89
CA GLY A 841 14.28 24.50 -52.76
C GLY A 841 14.86 24.44 -51.35
N GLU A 842 15.01 25.58 -50.67
CA GLU A 842 15.46 25.64 -49.28
C GLU A 842 14.50 24.96 -48.31
N GLU A 843 13.20 25.28 -48.38
CA GLU A 843 12.19 24.70 -47.49
C GLU A 843 12.02 23.20 -47.73
N CYS A 844 12.06 22.74 -48.99
CA CYS A 844 12.04 21.32 -49.31
C CYS A 844 13.28 20.57 -48.76
N ILE A 845 14.47 21.16 -48.82
CA ILE A 845 15.68 20.58 -48.21
C ILE A 845 15.53 20.51 -46.68
N LYS A 846 15.04 21.57 -46.04
CA LYS A 846 14.79 21.60 -44.59
C LYS A 846 13.77 20.53 -44.19
N TYR A 847 12.69 20.38 -44.95
CA TYR A 847 11.67 19.36 -44.72
C TYR A 847 12.22 17.95 -44.91
N LYS A 848 12.95 17.66 -46.00
CA LYS A 848 13.55 16.35 -46.26
C LYS A 848 14.49 15.90 -45.14
N LYS A 849 15.31 16.82 -44.60
CA LYS A 849 16.16 16.56 -43.42
C LYS A 849 15.32 16.28 -42.18
N TRP A 850 14.27 17.05 -41.95
CA TRP A 850 13.39 16.90 -40.79
C TRP A 850 12.58 15.59 -40.82
N ILE A 851 11.94 15.28 -41.95
CA ILE A 851 11.08 14.09 -42.09
C ILE A 851 11.89 12.80 -41.97
N SER A 852 13.10 12.76 -42.54
CA SER A 852 14.01 11.61 -42.42
C SER A 852 14.41 11.36 -40.96
N LYS A 853 14.71 12.42 -40.19
CA LYS A 853 14.96 12.31 -38.75
C LYS A 853 13.74 11.77 -38.01
N ARG A 854 12.54 12.29 -38.30
CA ARG A 854 11.29 11.84 -37.67
C ARG A 854 10.97 10.38 -38.00
N GLN A 855 11.22 9.93 -39.23
CA GLN A 855 11.06 8.53 -39.61
C GLN A 855 11.94 7.61 -38.77
N GLN A 856 13.20 7.97 -38.52
CA GLN A 856 14.10 7.19 -37.66
C GLN A 856 13.61 7.12 -36.21
N GLU A 857 13.07 8.22 -35.67
CA GLU A 857 12.45 8.26 -34.33
C GLU A 857 11.20 7.36 -34.27
N PHE A 858 10.37 7.39 -35.32
CA PHE A 858 9.18 6.56 -35.45
C PHE A 858 9.54 5.08 -35.54
N ASP A 859 10.47 4.69 -36.41
CA ASP A 859 10.86 3.29 -36.60
C ASP A 859 11.39 2.65 -35.30
N LYS A 860 12.15 3.42 -34.50
CA LYS A 860 12.59 3.01 -33.17
C LYS A 860 11.40 2.75 -32.24
N GLN A 861 10.51 3.73 -32.10
CA GLN A 861 9.35 3.64 -31.22
C GLN A 861 8.38 2.55 -31.67
N LYS A 862 8.14 2.39 -32.97
CA LYS A 862 7.34 1.31 -33.55
C LYS A 862 7.91 -0.05 -33.16
N LYS A 863 9.22 -0.27 -33.35
CA LYS A 863 9.88 -1.52 -32.94
C LYS A 863 9.72 -1.80 -31.44
N LYS A 864 9.82 -0.77 -30.60
CA LYS A 864 9.57 -0.90 -29.16
C LYS A 864 8.12 -1.29 -28.87
N CYS A 865 7.17 -0.61 -29.50
CA CYS A 865 5.74 -0.89 -29.37
C CYS A 865 5.43 -2.35 -29.72
N GLU A 866 5.89 -2.83 -30.88
CA GLU A 866 5.73 -4.22 -31.30
C GLU A 866 6.29 -5.20 -30.25
N ASN A 867 7.50 -4.95 -29.75
CA ASN A 867 8.12 -5.78 -28.72
C ASN A 867 7.35 -5.80 -27.39
N GLU A 868 6.81 -4.66 -26.94
CA GLU A 868 6.02 -4.55 -25.70
C GLU A 868 4.71 -5.34 -25.80
N PHE A 869 4.01 -5.22 -26.92
CA PHE A 869 2.77 -5.97 -27.19
C PHE A 869 3.02 -7.48 -27.34
N HIS A 870 4.18 -7.89 -27.88
CA HIS A 870 4.57 -9.31 -27.91
C HIS A 870 4.84 -9.89 -26.51
N LYS A 871 5.37 -9.10 -25.57
CA LYS A 871 5.66 -9.54 -24.19
C LYS A 871 4.42 -9.55 -23.29
N ASN A 872 3.47 -8.64 -23.51
CA ASN A 872 2.29 -8.44 -22.66
C ASN A 872 1.02 -8.41 -23.52
N LEU A 873 0.57 -9.58 -23.98
CA LEU A 873 -0.67 -9.72 -24.75
C LEU A 873 -1.89 -9.21 -23.94
N ASN A 874 -2.52 -8.14 -24.42
CA ASN A 874 -3.83 -7.59 -24.01
C ASN A 874 -4.00 -7.08 -22.56
N LYS A 875 -3.35 -5.97 -22.18
CA LYS A 875 -3.68 -5.26 -20.91
C LYS A 875 -4.13 -3.81 -21.00
N ASN A 876 -4.08 -3.16 -22.17
CA ASN A 876 -4.25 -1.69 -22.27
C ASN A 876 -5.35 -1.22 -23.24
N GLY A 877 -6.37 -2.04 -23.53
CA GLY A 877 -7.49 -1.65 -24.38
C GLY A 877 -7.24 -1.70 -25.89
N TYR A 878 -6.01 -1.97 -26.34
CA TYR A 878 -5.66 -2.21 -27.73
C TYR A 878 -5.42 -3.72 -27.97
N ALA A 879 -5.97 -4.28 -29.05
CA ALA A 879 -5.84 -5.70 -29.37
C ALA A 879 -4.49 -6.05 -30.04
N SER A 880 -3.79 -5.07 -30.60
CA SER A 880 -2.47 -5.22 -31.22
C SER A 880 -1.70 -3.89 -31.24
N ALA A 881 -0.37 -3.98 -31.49
CA ALA A 881 0.45 -2.80 -31.73
C ALA A 881 -0.03 -1.99 -32.95
N GLN A 882 -0.64 -2.65 -33.93
CA GLN A 882 -1.19 -2.00 -35.12
C GLN A 882 -2.43 -1.15 -34.77
N ASP A 883 -3.28 -1.63 -33.86
CA ASP A 883 -4.46 -0.88 -33.39
C ASP A 883 -4.04 0.36 -32.59
N PHE A 884 -2.96 0.26 -31.82
CA PHE A 884 -2.39 1.43 -31.15
C PHE A 884 -1.87 2.45 -32.16
N LEU A 885 -1.11 2.03 -33.19
CA LEU A 885 -0.62 2.93 -34.24
C LEU A 885 -1.76 3.60 -35.01
N GLU A 886 -2.86 2.88 -35.25
CA GLU A 886 -4.08 3.45 -35.83
C GLU A 886 -4.66 4.55 -34.95
N SER A 887 -4.71 4.33 -33.63
CA SER A 887 -5.22 5.32 -32.69
C SER A 887 -4.45 6.65 -32.73
N LEU A 888 -3.17 6.64 -33.11
CA LEU A 888 -2.35 7.85 -33.27
C LEU A 888 -2.83 8.73 -34.43
N ASN A 889 -3.45 8.13 -35.45
CA ASN A 889 -4.03 8.85 -36.59
C ASN A 889 -5.22 9.72 -36.17
N HIS A 890 -5.96 9.32 -35.13
CA HIS A 890 -7.18 9.99 -34.68
C HIS A 890 -6.91 11.15 -33.72
N THR A 891 -5.65 11.54 -33.51
CA THR A 891 -5.31 12.70 -32.69
C THR A 891 -5.67 14.00 -33.41
N ASN A 892 -6.00 15.05 -32.64
CA ASN A 892 -6.59 16.31 -33.13
C ASN A 892 -5.82 16.99 -34.29
N HIS A 893 -4.51 16.75 -34.41
CA HIS A 893 -3.67 17.37 -35.44
C HIS A 893 -3.39 16.48 -36.66
N CYS A 894 -3.69 15.18 -36.61
CA CYS A 894 -3.32 14.23 -37.67
C CYS A 894 -4.42 14.03 -38.74
N GLN A 895 -5.64 14.51 -38.49
CA GLN A 895 -6.75 14.53 -39.45
C GLN A 895 -7.11 15.98 -39.79
N ALA A 896 -6.81 16.41 -41.02
CA ALA A 896 -7.20 17.71 -41.55
C ALA A 896 -8.44 17.52 -42.45
N ASN A 897 -9.55 18.17 -42.11
CA ASN A 897 -10.82 18.02 -42.82
C ASN A 897 -10.86 18.67 -44.22
N SER A 898 -9.87 19.50 -44.58
CA SER A 898 -9.88 20.33 -45.80
C SER A 898 -8.88 19.92 -46.89
N ASP A 899 -7.80 19.18 -46.57
CA ASP A 899 -6.78 18.77 -47.55
C ASP A 899 -6.28 17.34 -47.27
N PRO A 900 -6.62 16.36 -48.13
CA PRO A 900 -6.19 14.97 -48.00
C PRO A 900 -4.66 14.77 -47.99
N THR A 901 -3.89 15.73 -48.52
CA THR A 901 -2.41 15.67 -48.57
C THR A 901 -1.77 15.99 -47.22
N LYS A 902 -2.48 16.70 -46.33
CA LYS A 902 -2.05 17.01 -44.95
C LYS A 902 -2.37 15.87 -43.97
N ASN A 903 -3.20 14.90 -44.36
CA ASN A 903 -3.55 13.75 -43.52
C ASN A 903 -2.35 12.83 -43.26
N THR A 904 -2.23 12.40 -42.00
CA THR A 904 -1.18 11.46 -41.58
C THR A 904 -1.79 10.08 -41.31
N ASP A 905 -1.15 9.06 -41.87
CA ASP A 905 -1.51 7.67 -41.64
C ASP A 905 -0.28 6.86 -41.23
N PHE A 906 -0.17 6.59 -39.93
CA PHE A 906 0.89 5.77 -39.34
C PHE A 906 0.73 4.27 -39.63
N LYS A 907 -0.37 3.80 -40.25
CA LYS A 907 -0.41 2.47 -40.88
C LYS A 907 0.38 2.47 -42.19
N ASN A 908 0.25 3.54 -42.96
CA ASN A 908 0.97 3.73 -44.21
C ASN A 908 2.21 4.62 -44.03
N ASN A 909 3.22 4.08 -43.32
CA ASN A 909 4.51 4.74 -43.07
C ASN A 909 5.11 5.37 -44.34
N HIS A 910 4.99 4.67 -45.46
CA HIS A 910 5.54 5.05 -46.74
C HIS A 910 4.93 6.35 -47.29
N LYS A 911 3.62 6.55 -47.11
CA LYS A 911 2.95 7.79 -47.47
C LYS A 911 3.20 8.90 -46.44
N THR A 912 3.27 8.56 -45.15
CA THR A 912 3.41 9.55 -44.08
C THR A 912 4.78 10.22 -44.04
N PHE A 913 5.85 9.45 -44.26
CA PHE A 913 7.24 9.92 -44.23
C PHE A 913 7.84 10.12 -45.64
N GLY A 914 7.03 9.95 -46.69
CA GLY A 914 7.45 10.10 -48.07
C GLY A 914 7.72 11.57 -48.46
N PRO A 915 8.25 11.78 -49.68
CA PRO A 915 8.42 13.11 -50.25
C PRO A 915 7.10 13.90 -50.30
N SER A 916 7.18 15.23 -50.14
CA SER A 916 6.02 16.11 -50.33
C SER A 916 5.69 16.22 -51.82
N GLU A 917 4.41 16.15 -52.19
CA GLU A 917 3.97 16.32 -53.59
C GLU A 917 4.32 17.68 -54.18
N TYR A 918 4.50 18.69 -53.32
CA TYR A 918 4.92 20.04 -53.69
C TYR A 918 6.43 20.18 -53.89
N CYS A 919 7.22 19.21 -53.42
CA CYS A 919 8.68 19.15 -53.55
C CYS A 919 9.10 18.17 -54.66
N LYS A 920 8.52 18.31 -55.85
CA LYS A 920 8.88 17.55 -57.06
C LYS A 920 9.68 18.40 -58.05
N ALA A 921 10.40 17.76 -58.96
CA ALA A 921 11.05 18.39 -60.11
C ALA A 921 10.02 19.06 -61.04
N CYS A 922 10.48 19.94 -61.94
CA CYS A 922 9.58 20.43 -62.97
C CYS A 922 9.17 19.29 -63.91
N PRO A 923 7.90 19.25 -64.34
CA PRO A 923 7.51 18.37 -65.45
C PRO A 923 8.40 18.63 -66.66
N VAL A 924 8.91 17.58 -67.30
CA VAL A 924 9.89 17.66 -68.41
C VAL A 924 9.46 18.64 -69.52
N TYR A 925 8.17 18.65 -69.85
CA TYR A 925 7.59 19.52 -70.88
C TYR A 925 7.03 20.84 -70.35
N GLY A 926 7.09 21.09 -69.04
CA GLY A 926 6.62 22.29 -68.37
C GLY A 926 5.18 22.21 -67.90
N VAL A 927 4.68 23.33 -67.40
CA VAL A 927 3.28 23.47 -66.97
C VAL A 927 2.56 24.53 -67.80
N ASN A 928 1.25 24.37 -67.94
CA ASN A 928 0.36 25.38 -68.46
C ASN A 928 -0.44 25.97 -67.30
N CYS A 929 -0.25 27.26 -67.03
CA CYS A 929 -0.90 27.95 -65.93
C CYS A 929 -2.08 28.79 -66.43
N ASN A 930 -3.24 28.61 -65.80
CA ASN A 930 -4.40 29.45 -66.06
C ASN A 930 -4.50 30.51 -64.96
N ASN A 931 -4.19 31.77 -65.30
CA ASN A 931 -4.21 32.89 -64.36
C ASN A 931 -5.61 33.16 -63.78
N ARG A 932 -6.70 32.72 -64.43
CA ARG A 932 -8.08 32.86 -63.90
C ARG A 932 -8.47 31.78 -62.91
N MET A 933 -7.97 30.55 -63.08
CA MET A 933 -8.26 29.40 -62.19
C MET A 933 -7.16 29.16 -61.16
N ARG A 934 -6.08 29.96 -61.18
CA ARG A 934 -4.93 29.89 -60.28
C ARG A 934 -4.38 28.47 -60.12
N LYS A 935 -4.31 27.75 -61.23
CA LYS A 935 -3.89 26.35 -61.28
C LYS A 935 -2.99 26.13 -62.49
N CYS A 936 -1.91 25.39 -62.27
CA CYS A 936 -0.98 24.96 -63.29
C CYS A 936 -1.07 23.45 -63.48
N GLU A 937 -1.12 23.00 -64.73
CA GLU A 937 -1.21 21.58 -65.08
C GLU A 937 -0.03 21.18 -65.98
N SER A 938 0.50 19.96 -65.78
CA SER A 938 1.65 19.46 -66.54
C SER A 938 1.30 19.26 -68.01
N ILE A 939 2.22 19.66 -68.91
CA ILE A 939 2.09 19.46 -70.35
C ILE A 939 2.56 18.04 -70.70
N ASP A 940 1.79 17.31 -71.52
CA ASP A 940 2.20 16.02 -72.05
C ASP A 940 3.07 16.15 -73.32
N ALA A 941 3.78 15.07 -73.67
CA ALA A 941 4.66 15.06 -74.84
C ALA A 941 3.92 15.36 -76.16
N LYS A 942 2.65 14.91 -76.29
CA LYS A 942 1.86 15.09 -77.52
C LYS A 942 1.50 16.56 -77.74
N THR A 943 1.03 17.22 -76.68
CA THR A 943 0.65 18.63 -76.63
C THR A 943 1.86 19.55 -76.76
N TYR A 944 2.99 19.14 -76.18
CA TYR A 944 4.24 19.86 -76.36
C TYR A 944 4.71 19.83 -77.82
N ASN A 945 4.69 18.65 -78.45
CA ASN A 945 5.13 18.48 -79.84
C ASN A 945 4.21 19.18 -80.87
N SER A 946 2.93 19.40 -80.57
CA SER A 946 2.00 20.06 -81.49
C SER A 946 2.16 21.59 -81.57
N LYS A 947 2.84 22.23 -80.60
CA LYS A 947 2.97 23.70 -80.50
C LYS A 947 4.21 24.32 -81.15
N LYS A 948 5.22 23.54 -81.58
CA LYS A 948 6.48 24.07 -82.15
C LYS A 948 6.61 23.81 -83.66
N VAL A 949 6.81 24.88 -84.43
CA VAL A 949 7.16 24.85 -85.87
C VAL A 949 8.50 24.11 -86.06
N ILE A 950 8.57 23.30 -87.12
CA ILE A 950 9.69 22.43 -87.46
C ILE A 950 10.94 23.29 -87.77
N SER A 951 11.90 23.35 -86.85
CA SER A 951 13.29 23.76 -87.15
C SER A 951 14.19 22.53 -87.28
N ALA A 952 15.06 22.54 -88.28
CA ALA A 952 15.64 21.37 -88.95
C ALA A 952 16.92 20.78 -88.32
N LYS A 953 17.08 20.78 -86.99
CA LYS A 953 18.22 20.08 -86.35
C LYS A 953 17.81 19.17 -85.17
N ASN A 954 18.36 17.96 -85.26
CA ASN A 954 18.60 16.93 -84.25
C ASN A 954 17.62 15.74 -84.21
N LYS A 955 18.11 14.61 -84.75
CA LYS A 955 17.53 13.27 -84.61
C LYS A 955 17.39 12.91 -83.11
N ASN A 956 16.31 12.23 -82.73
CA ASN A 956 16.25 11.53 -81.45
C ASN A 956 17.46 10.60 -81.33
N ASP A 957 18.04 10.51 -80.14
CA ASP A 957 19.21 9.68 -79.92
C ASP A 957 18.81 8.20 -79.92
N THR A 958 19.67 7.34 -80.51
CA THR A 958 19.43 5.89 -80.60
C THR A 958 20.01 5.12 -79.42
N SER A 959 20.90 5.74 -78.63
CA SER A 959 21.58 5.08 -77.50
C SER A 959 21.31 5.79 -76.16
N THR A 960 20.80 5.02 -75.18
CA THR A 960 20.54 5.49 -73.81
C THR A 960 21.81 5.43 -72.97
N THR A 961 22.09 6.47 -72.17
CA THR A 961 23.18 6.45 -71.18
C THR A 961 22.65 6.00 -69.83
N LYS A 962 23.30 5.00 -69.22
CA LYS A 962 22.93 4.48 -67.90
C LYS A 962 23.80 5.11 -66.82
N ILE A 963 23.16 5.71 -65.82
CA ILE A 963 23.83 6.40 -64.71
C ILE A 963 23.27 5.85 -63.40
N ASP A 964 24.07 5.03 -62.71
CA ASP A 964 23.71 4.43 -61.43
C ASP A 964 24.17 5.33 -60.28
N VAL A 965 23.26 6.06 -59.64
CA VAL A 965 23.58 7.05 -58.60
C VAL A 965 23.40 6.45 -57.21
N LEU A 966 24.47 6.43 -56.41
CA LEU A 966 24.43 6.07 -55.00
C LEU A 966 23.80 7.19 -54.16
N MET A 967 22.69 6.86 -53.51
CA MET A 967 21.93 7.73 -52.64
C MET A 967 22.15 7.40 -51.16
N SER A 968 22.26 8.42 -50.34
CA SER A 968 22.61 8.31 -48.93
C SER A 968 21.37 8.43 -48.03
N GLY A 969 20.98 7.34 -47.36
CA GLY A 969 19.99 7.37 -46.28
C GLY A 969 18.54 7.05 -46.67
N LEU A 970 18.31 6.42 -47.82
CA LEU A 970 16.99 6.00 -48.29
C LEU A 970 16.92 4.46 -48.32
N LYS A 971 16.06 3.86 -47.48
CA LYS A 971 15.87 2.41 -47.43
C LYS A 971 15.04 1.96 -48.66
N SER A 972 15.71 1.74 -49.80
CA SER A 972 15.08 1.32 -51.06
C SER A 972 15.18 -0.19 -51.35
N VAL A 973 14.51 -0.61 -52.44
CA VAL A 973 14.46 -1.96 -52.99
C VAL A 973 15.84 -2.45 -53.47
N ASP A 974 16.71 -1.55 -53.95
CA ASP A 974 18.05 -1.86 -54.48
C ASP A 974 19.16 -1.39 -53.51
N ILE A 975 19.30 -2.08 -52.38
CA ILE A 975 20.34 -1.80 -51.37
C ILE A 975 21.72 -2.12 -51.94
N ASN A 976 22.68 -1.20 -51.81
CA ASN A 976 24.07 -1.50 -52.13
C ASN A 976 24.70 -2.38 -51.04
N THR A 977 24.52 -3.70 -51.14
CA THR A 977 24.98 -4.69 -50.15
C THR A 977 26.48 -4.60 -49.90
N LYS A 978 27.28 -4.39 -50.95
CA LYS A 978 28.73 -4.25 -50.86
C LYS A 978 29.16 -3.04 -50.02
N LEU A 979 28.55 -1.87 -50.26
CA LEU A 979 28.85 -0.68 -49.46
C LEU A 979 28.33 -0.83 -48.03
N LYS A 980 27.14 -1.43 -47.85
CA LYS A 980 26.55 -1.69 -46.54
C LYS A 980 27.42 -2.59 -45.66
N GLU A 981 28.00 -3.65 -46.23
CA GLU A 981 28.90 -4.56 -45.51
C GLU A 981 30.20 -3.86 -45.09
N ILE A 982 30.81 -3.10 -46.00
CA ILE A 982 32.07 -2.38 -45.75
C ILE A 982 31.87 -1.25 -44.73
N CYS A 983 30.78 -0.51 -44.85
CA CYS A 983 30.43 0.61 -43.98
C CYS A 983 29.68 0.18 -42.70
N ASN A 984 29.55 -1.11 -42.42
CA ASN A 984 28.76 -1.61 -41.29
C ASN A 984 29.32 -1.15 -39.93
N ASN A 985 28.46 -0.61 -39.07
CA ASN A 985 28.78 -0.02 -37.76
C ASN A 985 29.67 1.23 -37.82
N THR A 986 29.71 1.92 -38.97
CA THR A 986 30.36 3.24 -39.08
C THR A 986 29.36 4.37 -38.85
N GLY A 987 28.05 4.12 -38.99
CA GLY A 987 27.03 5.17 -39.02
C GLY A 987 27.03 5.98 -40.32
N LEU A 988 27.77 5.54 -41.35
CA LEU A 988 27.82 6.13 -42.69
C LEU A 988 27.20 5.15 -43.68
N PHE A 989 26.29 5.64 -44.52
CA PHE A 989 25.71 4.90 -45.66
C PHE A 989 25.09 3.53 -45.33
N GLU A 990 24.70 3.28 -44.07
CA GLU A 990 24.10 2.01 -43.63
C GLU A 990 22.77 1.69 -44.34
N ASN A 991 22.08 2.74 -44.81
CA ASN A 991 20.86 2.69 -45.61
C ASN A 991 21.07 3.31 -46.99
N ALA A 992 22.22 3.07 -47.64
CA ALA A 992 22.45 3.56 -49.00
C ALA A 992 21.72 2.69 -50.04
N SER A 993 21.13 3.34 -51.03
CA SER A 993 20.44 2.73 -52.16
C SER A 993 21.03 3.23 -53.47
N VAL A 994 20.75 2.52 -54.57
CA VAL A 994 21.18 2.92 -55.91
C VAL A 994 19.97 3.28 -56.77
N GLN A 995 19.98 4.49 -57.33
CA GLN A 995 19.01 4.93 -58.34
C GLN A 995 19.57 4.67 -59.73
N LYS A 996 18.83 3.90 -60.55
CA LYS A 996 19.24 3.49 -61.90
C LYS A 996 18.62 4.40 -62.96
N TRP A 997 19.33 5.45 -63.35
CA TRP A 997 18.86 6.45 -64.30
C TRP A 997 19.20 6.09 -65.74
N GLU A 998 18.23 6.23 -66.63
CA GLU A 998 18.38 6.14 -68.07
C GLU A 998 18.18 7.52 -68.70
N CYS A 999 19.28 8.16 -69.10
CA CYS A 999 19.27 9.48 -69.72
C CYS A 999 19.41 9.39 -71.25
N ARG A 1000 18.57 10.13 -71.96
CA ARG A 1000 18.56 10.15 -73.43
C ARG A 1000 17.96 11.46 -73.96
N TYR A 1001 18.42 11.86 -75.15
CA TYR A 1001 17.81 12.96 -75.88
C TYR A 1001 16.57 12.46 -76.66
N LEU A 1002 15.37 12.78 -76.16
CA LEU A 1002 14.09 12.36 -76.73
C LEU A 1002 13.14 13.57 -76.85
N ASN A 1003 12.39 13.68 -77.95
CA ASN A 1003 11.40 14.75 -78.18
C ASN A 1003 11.99 16.17 -78.01
N LYS A 1004 13.23 16.37 -78.48
CA LYS A 1004 13.98 17.64 -78.33
C LYS A 1004 14.30 18.01 -76.88
N ARG A 1005 14.37 17.01 -75.99
CA ARG A 1005 14.71 17.16 -74.58
C ARG A 1005 15.76 16.17 -74.14
N ASP A 1006 16.69 16.67 -73.35
CA ASP A 1006 17.58 15.81 -72.60
C ASP A 1006 16.91 15.43 -71.27
N GLN A 1007 16.41 14.20 -71.20
CA GLN A 1007 15.60 13.72 -70.09
C GLN A 1007 16.14 12.41 -69.53
N CYS A 1008 16.00 12.26 -68.21
CA CYS A 1008 16.41 11.09 -67.45
C CYS A 1008 15.18 10.43 -66.82
N LYS A 1009 15.10 9.11 -66.98
CA LYS A 1009 14.06 8.29 -66.36
C LYS A 1009 14.66 7.35 -65.32
N LEU A 1010 14.09 7.34 -64.12
CA LEU A 1010 14.44 6.39 -63.07
C LEU A 1010 13.72 5.05 -63.33
N THR A 1011 14.50 4.00 -63.58
CA THR A 1011 13.97 2.68 -63.97
C THR A 1011 13.48 1.86 -62.78
N ASN A 1012 14.08 2.05 -61.61
CA ASN A 1012 13.73 1.40 -60.34
C ASN A 1012 13.01 2.35 -59.38
N PHE A 1013 12.12 3.18 -59.91
CA PHE A 1013 11.38 4.20 -59.16
C PHE A 1013 10.44 3.58 -58.11
N ALA A 1014 10.44 4.15 -56.90
CA ALA A 1014 9.53 3.82 -55.83
C ALA A 1014 8.89 5.09 -55.24
N ASP A 1015 7.56 5.22 -55.38
CA ASP A 1015 6.74 6.39 -54.99
C ASP A 1015 6.95 6.87 -53.53
N ASN A 1016 7.37 5.98 -52.65
CA ASN A 1016 7.56 6.24 -51.22
C ASN A 1016 8.97 6.70 -50.84
N ILE A 1017 9.91 6.68 -51.78
CA ILE A 1017 11.34 6.88 -51.53
C ILE A 1017 11.93 7.91 -52.48
N ASP A 1018 11.60 7.79 -53.76
CA ASP A 1018 12.15 8.61 -54.81
C ASP A 1018 11.27 9.85 -55.05
N ASP A 1019 11.90 11.01 -55.21
CA ASP A 1019 11.19 12.27 -55.36
C ASP A 1019 10.48 12.33 -56.75
N ASP A 1020 11.15 11.83 -57.80
CA ASP A 1020 10.73 11.98 -59.20
C ASP A 1020 11.09 10.75 -60.04
N GLN A 1021 10.18 10.34 -60.94
CA GLN A 1021 10.43 9.29 -61.92
C GLN A 1021 11.12 9.81 -63.19
N ASP A 1022 10.70 10.98 -63.69
CA ASP A 1022 11.19 11.58 -64.92
C ASP A 1022 11.63 13.03 -64.64
N ILE A 1023 12.86 13.38 -65.03
CA ILE A 1023 13.44 14.73 -64.82
C ILE A 1023 14.26 15.17 -66.02
N VAL A 1024 14.50 16.46 -66.15
CA VAL A 1024 15.44 17.01 -67.15
C VAL A 1024 16.88 16.75 -66.69
N PHE A 1025 17.80 16.41 -67.61
CA PHE A 1025 19.19 16.10 -67.25
C PHE A 1025 19.90 17.26 -66.52
N ASN A 1026 19.58 18.51 -66.83
CA ASN A 1026 20.14 19.66 -66.12
C ASN A 1026 19.75 19.67 -64.62
N GLU A 1027 18.49 19.39 -64.29
CA GLU A 1027 18.04 19.25 -62.89
C GLU A 1027 18.69 18.04 -62.21
N PHE A 1028 18.80 16.90 -62.93
CA PHE A 1028 19.53 15.72 -62.47
C PHE A 1028 20.99 16.04 -62.14
N PHE A 1029 21.69 16.73 -63.04
CA PHE A 1029 23.10 17.09 -62.92
C PHE A 1029 23.35 17.95 -61.67
N GLN A 1030 22.53 18.97 -61.45
CA GLN A 1030 22.63 19.84 -60.27
C GLN A 1030 22.31 19.10 -58.98
N ARG A 1031 21.27 18.27 -59.00
CA ARG A 1031 20.89 17.39 -57.88
C ARG A 1031 22.04 16.44 -57.52
N TRP A 1032 22.73 15.88 -58.52
CA TRP A 1032 23.92 15.04 -58.33
C TRP A 1032 25.06 15.81 -57.66
N LEU A 1033 25.40 17.00 -58.15
CA LEU A 1033 26.44 17.86 -57.56
C LEU A 1033 26.14 18.18 -56.08
N ARG A 1034 24.88 18.52 -55.78
CA ARG A 1034 24.43 18.81 -54.41
C ARG A 1034 24.59 17.61 -53.48
N TYR A 1035 24.19 16.42 -53.92
CA TYR A 1035 24.34 15.21 -53.13
C TYR A 1035 25.81 14.81 -52.96
N PHE A 1036 26.62 14.93 -54.01
CA PHE A 1036 28.06 14.69 -53.95
C PHE A 1036 28.73 15.57 -52.89
N VAL A 1037 28.55 16.90 -52.94
CA VAL A 1037 29.20 17.83 -52.01
C VAL A 1037 28.72 17.61 -50.56
N ASN A 1038 27.43 17.32 -50.36
CA ASN A 1038 26.88 17.04 -49.05
C ASN A 1038 27.47 15.76 -48.43
N ASP A 1039 27.54 14.68 -49.20
CA ASP A 1039 28.09 13.41 -48.72
C ASP A 1039 29.61 13.47 -48.56
N TYR A 1040 30.31 14.19 -49.45
CA TYR A 1040 31.73 14.50 -49.31
C TYR A 1040 32.03 15.20 -47.98
N ASN A 1041 31.26 16.24 -47.63
CA ASN A 1041 31.41 16.97 -46.38
C ASN A 1041 31.19 16.06 -45.16
N LYS A 1042 30.18 15.19 -45.19
CA LYS A 1042 29.94 14.21 -44.11
C LYS A 1042 31.13 13.27 -43.92
N LEU A 1043 31.70 12.77 -45.03
CA LEU A 1043 32.86 11.87 -44.99
C LEU A 1043 34.10 12.57 -44.48
N LYS A 1044 34.38 13.77 -45.00
CA LYS A 1044 35.48 14.64 -44.55
C LYS A 1044 35.41 14.86 -43.03
N ASP A 1045 34.25 15.26 -42.52
CA ASP A 1045 34.04 15.55 -41.09
C ASP A 1045 34.26 14.29 -40.23
N LYS A 1046 33.95 13.09 -40.74
CA LYS A 1046 34.14 11.81 -40.05
C LYS A 1046 35.58 11.30 -40.05
N ILE A 1047 36.36 11.57 -41.08
CA ILE A 1047 37.79 11.18 -41.12
C ILE A 1047 38.70 12.19 -40.41
N SER A 1048 38.27 13.44 -40.25
CA SER A 1048 39.08 14.50 -39.64
C SER A 1048 39.62 14.13 -38.24
N PRO A 1049 38.84 13.50 -37.34
CA PRO A 1049 39.35 13.03 -36.04
C PRO A 1049 40.44 11.96 -36.13
N CYS A 1050 40.49 11.19 -37.23
CA CYS A 1050 41.51 10.17 -37.47
C CYS A 1050 42.87 10.74 -37.91
N ILE A 1051 42.91 12.03 -38.30
CA ILE A 1051 44.08 12.70 -38.87
C ILE A 1051 44.76 13.65 -37.86
N ASN A 1052 44.11 13.97 -36.72
CA ASN A 1052 44.56 15.02 -35.80
C ASN A 1052 45.95 14.76 -35.16
N ASN A 1053 46.99 15.36 -35.75
CA ASN A 1053 48.38 15.39 -35.28
C ASN A 1053 48.65 16.52 -34.27
N LYS A 1054 47.84 16.68 -33.21
CA LYS A 1054 48.12 17.72 -32.18
C LYS A 1054 49.14 17.31 -31.12
N HIS A 1055 49.70 16.10 -31.19
CA HIS A 1055 50.84 15.72 -30.37
C HIS A 1055 51.81 14.88 -31.20
N GLU A 1056 53.02 15.41 -31.46
CA GLU A 1056 54.12 14.77 -32.21
C GLU A 1056 54.63 13.42 -31.63
N LYS A 1057 53.96 12.81 -30.65
CA LYS A 1057 54.42 11.55 -30.02
C LYS A 1057 53.31 10.57 -29.60
N SER A 1058 52.20 10.44 -30.32
CA SER A 1058 51.34 9.25 -30.11
C SER A 1058 50.74 8.68 -31.39
N ASN A 1059 51.34 7.62 -31.91
CA ASN A 1059 50.71 6.63 -32.79
C ASN A 1059 49.60 5.86 -32.03
N LYS A 1060 48.59 6.56 -31.51
CA LYS A 1060 47.45 5.92 -30.87
C LYS A 1060 46.48 5.47 -31.96
N CYS A 1061 46.45 4.17 -32.23
CA CYS A 1061 45.47 3.55 -33.11
C CYS A 1061 44.05 3.81 -32.57
N ILE A 1062 43.30 4.73 -33.19
CA ILE A 1062 41.90 4.99 -32.83
C ILE A 1062 41.06 3.83 -33.37
N LYS A 1063 40.49 3.05 -32.46
CA LYS A 1063 39.64 1.89 -32.78
C LYS A 1063 38.41 2.38 -33.59
N GLY A 1064 38.33 2.02 -34.87
CA GLY A 1064 37.24 2.41 -35.78
C GLY A 1064 37.69 3.16 -37.05
N CYS A 1065 38.82 3.88 -37.02
CA CYS A 1065 39.31 4.67 -38.17
C CYS A 1065 39.54 3.81 -39.43
N LYS A 1066 40.10 2.60 -39.29
CA LYS A 1066 40.27 1.65 -40.39
C LYS A 1066 38.96 1.31 -41.12
N LYS A 1067 37.84 1.20 -40.40
CA LYS A 1067 36.52 0.94 -40.99
C LYS A 1067 35.96 2.18 -41.68
N TYR A 1068 36.12 3.36 -41.07
CA TYR A 1068 35.75 4.64 -41.70
C TYR A 1068 36.50 4.84 -43.02
N CYS A 1069 37.80 4.58 -43.04
CA CYS A 1069 38.63 4.74 -44.23
C CYS A 1069 38.28 3.75 -45.34
N ALA A 1070 37.99 2.49 -45.00
CA ALA A 1070 37.51 1.51 -45.97
C ALA A 1070 36.17 1.92 -46.60
N CYS A 1071 35.24 2.47 -45.80
CA CYS A 1071 33.97 3.00 -46.27
C CYS A 1071 34.15 4.19 -47.22
N VAL A 1072 35.02 5.15 -46.85
CA VAL A 1072 35.34 6.32 -47.68
C VAL A 1072 35.98 5.91 -49.01
N GLU A 1073 36.91 4.95 -48.99
CA GLU A 1073 37.56 4.46 -50.21
C GLU A 1073 36.54 3.85 -51.18
N GLN A 1074 35.60 3.04 -50.67
CA GLN A 1074 34.57 2.43 -51.50
C GLN A 1074 33.60 3.48 -52.06
N TRP A 1075 33.21 4.48 -51.26
CA TRP A 1075 32.35 5.58 -51.73
C TRP A 1075 33.03 6.40 -52.83
N LEU A 1076 34.32 6.72 -52.68
CA LEU A 1076 35.09 7.47 -53.67
C LEU A 1076 35.13 6.75 -55.02
N LYS A 1077 35.39 5.43 -55.03
CA LYS A 1077 35.38 4.60 -56.26
C LYS A 1077 34.02 4.62 -56.96
N ILE A 1078 32.94 4.59 -56.19
CA ILE A 1078 31.58 4.65 -56.75
C ILE A 1078 31.34 6.03 -57.38
N LYS A 1079 31.65 7.12 -56.67
CA LYS A 1079 31.44 8.49 -57.17
C LYS A 1079 32.32 8.86 -58.35
N GLU A 1080 33.53 8.32 -58.45
CA GLU A 1080 34.39 8.48 -59.61
C GLU A 1080 33.76 7.87 -60.88
N ASN A 1081 33.21 6.66 -60.78
CA ASN A 1081 32.51 6.01 -61.88
C ASN A 1081 31.18 6.71 -62.23
N GLU A 1082 30.42 7.15 -61.22
CA GLU A 1082 29.22 7.96 -61.45
C GLU A 1082 29.55 9.23 -62.22
N TRP A 1083 30.58 9.95 -61.79
CA TRP A 1083 30.99 11.21 -62.41
C TRP A 1083 31.41 11.00 -63.87
N LYS A 1084 32.14 9.92 -64.16
CA LYS A 1084 32.49 9.56 -65.54
C LYS A 1084 31.24 9.43 -66.42
N ASN A 1085 30.24 8.68 -65.99
CA ASN A 1085 29.00 8.49 -66.78
C ASN A 1085 28.20 9.79 -66.92
N VAL A 1086 28.20 10.64 -65.90
CA VAL A 1086 27.56 11.98 -65.96
C VAL A 1086 28.27 12.88 -66.97
N LYS A 1087 29.61 12.90 -66.97
CA LYS A 1087 30.41 13.64 -67.98
C LYS A 1087 30.16 13.11 -69.38
N ASP A 1088 30.20 11.80 -69.57
CA ASP A 1088 29.98 11.16 -70.88
C ASP A 1088 28.61 11.53 -71.46
N HIS A 1089 27.55 11.55 -70.64
CA HIS A 1089 26.23 11.99 -71.08
C HIS A 1089 26.19 13.48 -71.42
N TYR A 1090 26.77 14.33 -70.57
CA TYR A 1090 26.81 15.78 -70.79
C TYR A 1090 27.49 16.12 -72.13
N HIS A 1091 28.65 15.52 -72.41
CA HIS A 1091 29.38 15.75 -73.66
C HIS A 1091 28.60 15.25 -74.89
N LYS A 1092 27.82 14.19 -74.75
CA LYS A 1092 26.96 13.68 -75.83
C LYS A 1092 25.83 14.64 -76.22
N CYS A 1093 25.30 15.39 -75.25
CA CYS A 1093 24.13 16.24 -75.41
C CYS A 1093 24.46 17.75 -75.48
N SER A 1094 25.73 18.15 -75.35
CA SER A 1094 26.15 19.56 -75.36
C SER A 1094 25.85 20.26 -76.70
N LYS A 1095 25.43 21.53 -76.63
CA LYS A 1095 24.94 22.32 -77.78
C LYS A 1095 26.01 23.20 -78.45
N SER A 1096 27.09 23.58 -77.75
CA SER A 1096 28.16 24.44 -78.25
C SER A 1096 29.49 24.25 -77.49
N ASP A 1097 30.59 24.72 -78.08
CA ASP A 1097 31.93 24.72 -77.46
C ASP A 1097 32.02 25.65 -76.23
N ASP A 1098 31.14 26.66 -76.15
CA ASP A 1098 31.09 27.62 -75.04
C ASP A 1098 30.36 27.09 -73.78
N ASP A 1099 29.50 26.07 -73.91
CA ASP A 1099 28.70 25.49 -72.81
C ASP A 1099 29.43 24.32 -72.11
N THR A 1100 30.63 24.59 -71.61
CA THR A 1100 31.47 23.56 -70.99
C THR A 1100 30.91 23.09 -69.64
N ILE A 1101 31.07 21.80 -69.35
CA ILE A 1101 30.70 21.22 -68.04
C ILE A 1101 31.43 21.92 -66.87
N LEU A 1102 32.65 22.41 -67.12
CA LEU A 1102 33.45 23.16 -66.15
C LEU A 1102 32.77 24.48 -65.77
N TYR A 1103 32.32 25.25 -66.75
CA TYR A 1103 31.55 26.48 -66.50
C TYR A 1103 30.29 26.16 -65.68
N ARG A 1104 29.57 25.08 -66.02
CA ARG A 1104 28.35 24.71 -65.29
C ARG A 1104 28.56 24.36 -63.82
N ILE A 1105 29.64 23.64 -63.50
CA ILE A 1105 29.98 23.31 -62.10
C ILE A 1105 30.26 24.59 -61.30
N LYS A 1106 31.09 25.50 -61.85
CA LYS A 1106 31.45 26.77 -61.21
C LYS A 1106 30.21 27.62 -60.95
N SER A 1107 29.37 27.77 -61.97
CA SER A 1107 28.14 28.57 -61.90
C SER A 1107 27.16 28.03 -60.88
N TYR A 1108 26.90 26.72 -60.88
CA TYR A 1108 25.98 26.12 -59.91
C TYR A 1108 26.46 26.23 -58.45
N LEU A 1109 27.72 25.84 -58.20
CA LEU A 1109 28.24 25.81 -56.83
C LEU A 1109 28.36 27.22 -56.22
N LYS A 1110 28.56 28.26 -57.02
CA LYS A 1110 28.66 29.65 -56.53
C LYS A 1110 27.32 30.32 -56.19
N LEU A 1111 26.18 29.73 -56.55
CA LEU A 1111 24.86 30.28 -56.21
C LEU A 1111 24.60 30.15 -54.69
N GLU A 1112 24.17 31.22 -54.02
CA GLU A 1112 23.65 31.13 -52.64
C GLU A 1112 22.31 30.38 -52.64
N PRO A 1113 22.09 29.35 -51.80
CA PRO A 1113 22.86 28.99 -50.60
C PRO A 1113 23.87 27.83 -50.78
N PHE A 1114 24.06 27.35 -52.01
CA PHE A 1114 24.97 26.24 -52.32
C PHE A 1114 26.44 26.61 -52.13
N ASP A 1115 26.73 27.91 -52.16
CA ASP A 1115 28.06 28.47 -51.98
C ASP A 1115 28.75 28.02 -50.68
N THR A 1116 27.96 27.88 -49.61
CA THR A 1116 28.44 27.54 -48.28
C THR A 1116 28.89 26.07 -48.23
N ASN A 1117 28.22 25.17 -48.96
CA ASN A 1117 28.51 23.74 -48.92
C ASN A 1117 29.81 23.39 -49.67
N TYR A 1118 30.08 24.00 -50.82
CA TYR A 1118 31.35 23.74 -51.52
C TYR A 1118 32.52 24.40 -50.79
N LYS A 1119 32.34 25.60 -50.21
CA LYS A 1119 33.34 26.25 -49.35
C LYS A 1119 33.73 25.34 -48.20
N LYS A 1120 32.74 24.72 -47.54
CA LYS A 1120 32.98 23.68 -46.54
C LYS A 1120 33.76 22.50 -47.11
N ALA A 1121 33.46 22.02 -48.32
CA ALA A 1121 34.22 20.92 -48.93
C ALA A 1121 35.70 21.26 -49.15
N GLN A 1122 36.00 22.52 -49.49
CA GLN A 1122 37.37 23.00 -49.69
C GLN A 1122 38.24 23.00 -48.43
N GLU A 1123 37.64 23.07 -47.23
CA GLU A 1123 38.37 22.95 -45.94
C GLU A 1123 39.07 21.59 -45.74
N VAL A 1124 38.88 20.64 -46.67
CA VAL A 1124 39.76 19.48 -46.78
C VAL A 1124 41.23 19.90 -46.93
N VAL A 1125 41.50 21.11 -47.46
CA VAL A 1125 42.79 21.79 -47.44
C VAL A 1125 42.83 22.76 -46.25
N GLU A 1126 43.80 22.55 -45.35
CA GLU A 1126 43.94 23.34 -44.12
C GLU A 1126 44.31 24.79 -44.40
N GLU A 1127 45.30 24.99 -45.27
CA GLU A 1127 45.77 26.30 -45.74
C GLU A 1127 44.72 26.98 -46.61
N GLU A 1128 44.14 28.09 -46.12
CA GLU A 1128 43.04 28.80 -46.79
C GLU A 1128 43.42 29.32 -48.18
N ASN A 1129 44.63 29.86 -48.34
CA ASN A 1129 45.18 30.34 -49.60
C ASN A 1129 45.38 29.25 -50.67
N LYS A 1130 45.41 27.97 -50.28
CA LYS A 1130 45.53 26.83 -51.21
C LYS A 1130 44.18 26.19 -51.57
N ARG A 1131 43.07 26.67 -51.00
CA ARG A 1131 41.72 26.12 -51.26
C ARG A 1131 41.25 26.38 -52.69
N ASP A 1132 41.66 27.49 -53.28
CA ASP A 1132 41.31 27.85 -54.66
C ASP A 1132 41.97 26.94 -55.70
N GLU A 1133 43.08 26.27 -55.36
CA GLU A 1133 43.71 25.27 -56.24
C GLU A 1133 42.78 24.08 -56.53
N LEU A 1134 41.82 23.78 -55.62
CA LEU A 1134 40.84 22.71 -55.80
C LEU A 1134 39.91 22.96 -57.00
N TRP A 1135 39.71 24.22 -57.40
CA TRP A 1135 38.93 24.53 -58.59
C TRP A 1135 39.56 23.98 -59.87
N GLY A 1136 40.88 23.79 -59.92
CA GLY A 1136 41.56 23.29 -61.13
C GLY A 1136 41.12 24.04 -62.39
N CYS A 1137 40.71 23.29 -63.42
CA CYS A 1137 40.19 23.86 -64.67
C CYS A 1137 38.75 24.37 -64.58
N THR A 1138 38.02 24.07 -63.50
CA THR A 1138 36.74 24.72 -63.19
C THR A 1138 36.93 26.20 -62.79
N GLY A 1139 38.14 26.59 -62.37
CA GLY A 1139 38.46 27.93 -61.86
C GLY A 1139 39.06 28.90 -62.87
N ARG A 1140 39.73 28.41 -63.92
CA ARG A 1140 40.57 29.21 -64.84
C ARG A 1140 39.96 29.29 -66.25
N ASP A 1141 40.05 30.47 -66.86
CA ASP A 1141 39.48 30.75 -68.18
C ASP A 1141 40.41 30.33 -69.35
N GLU A 1142 41.55 29.68 -69.10
CA GLU A 1142 42.54 29.32 -70.14
C GLU A 1142 42.72 27.79 -70.36
N CYS A 1143 41.84 26.95 -69.81
CA CYS A 1143 41.97 25.48 -69.88
C CYS A 1143 41.47 24.83 -71.20
N TYR A 1144 41.56 25.51 -72.35
CA TYR A 1144 40.85 25.12 -73.58
C TYR A 1144 41.64 24.23 -74.57
N THR A 1145 42.91 23.86 -74.31
CA THR A 1145 43.80 23.43 -75.41
C THR A 1145 44.41 22.01 -75.39
N ASP A 1146 44.19 21.13 -74.40
CA ASP A 1146 44.72 19.75 -74.45
C ASP A 1146 43.77 18.65 -73.88
N GLU A 1147 43.62 17.55 -74.62
CA GLU A 1147 42.82 16.36 -74.26
C GLU A 1147 43.24 15.68 -72.93
N THR A 1148 44.41 16.01 -72.38
CA THR A 1148 44.93 15.46 -71.12
C THR A 1148 44.57 16.29 -69.87
N GLN A 1149 43.83 17.40 -70.01
CA GLN A 1149 43.48 18.31 -68.91
C GLN A 1149 42.01 18.24 -68.43
N GLY A 1150 41.14 17.49 -69.12
CA GLY A 1150 39.75 17.21 -68.70
C GLY A 1150 39.61 16.41 -67.39
N ASP A 1151 40.72 15.97 -66.81
CA ASP A 1151 40.81 15.17 -65.59
C ASP A 1151 41.05 16.00 -64.31
N LYS A 1152 41.10 17.35 -64.39
CA LYS A 1152 41.35 18.23 -63.23
C LYS A 1152 40.19 19.20 -62.93
N ASP A 1153 38.96 18.71 -62.97
CA ASP A 1153 37.78 19.44 -62.52
C ASP A 1153 37.65 19.47 -60.98
N PHE A 1154 36.82 20.36 -60.45
CA PHE A 1154 36.61 20.53 -59.01
C PHE A 1154 36.19 19.24 -58.29
N ILE A 1155 35.37 18.39 -58.93
CA ILE A 1155 34.87 17.14 -58.35
C ILE A 1155 36.00 16.13 -58.25
N ILE A 1156 36.79 15.94 -59.31
CA ILE A 1156 37.95 15.03 -59.31
C ILE A 1156 39.01 15.50 -58.31
N ASN A 1157 39.27 16.81 -58.23
CA ASN A 1157 40.23 17.37 -57.27
C ASN A 1157 39.80 17.11 -55.81
N LEU A 1158 38.50 17.22 -55.50
CA LEU A 1158 37.95 16.85 -54.19
C LEU A 1158 38.13 15.35 -53.94
N ILE A 1159 37.76 14.48 -54.89
CA ILE A 1159 37.92 13.01 -54.78
C ILE A 1159 39.39 12.66 -54.49
N ASN A 1160 40.32 13.19 -55.28
CA ASN A 1160 41.77 12.96 -55.14
C ASN A 1160 42.29 13.43 -53.79
N LYS A 1161 41.83 14.60 -53.31
CA LYS A 1161 42.29 15.16 -52.03
C LYS A 1161 41.79 14.33 -50.84
N LEU A 1162 40.52 13.91 -50.87
CA LEU A 1162 39.97 13.05 -49.82
C LEU A 1162 40.62 11.68 -49.86
N GLN A 1163 40.89 11.12 -51.04
CA GLN A 1163 41.63 9.86 -51.20
C GLN A 1163 43.05 9.96 -50.61
N LYS A 1164 43.76 11.07 -50.85
CA LYS A 1164 45.09 11.30 -50.25
C LYS A 1164 45.01 11.38 -48.73
N LYS A 1165 44.03 12.12 -48.17
CA LYS A 1165 43.80 12.15 -46.71
C LYS A 1165 43.45 10.79 -46.14
N ASN A 1166 42.65 10.00 -46.87
CA ASN A 1166 42.26 8.66 -46.46
C ASN A 1166 43.42 7.66 -46.46
N ARG A 1167 44.45 7.86 -47.29
CA ARG A 1167 45.70 7.07 -47.29
C ARG A 1167 46.68 7.45 -46.17
N ILE A 1168 46.55 8.67 -45.61
CA ILE A 1168 47.39 9.16 -44.51
C ILE A 1168 46.94 8.56 -43.16
N VAL A 1169 45.63 8.32 -43.00
CA VAL A 1169 45.03 7.57 -41.89
C VAL A 1169 45.35 6.08 -42.04
#